data_AF-A0A939C7P4-F1
#
_entry.id   AF-A0A939C7P4-F1
#
_cell.length_a   1.000
_cell.length_b   1.000
_cell.length_c   1.000
_cell.angle_alpha   90.00
_cell.angle_beta   90.00
_cell.angle_gamma   90.00
#
_symmetry.space_group_name_H-M   'P 1'
#
loop_
_entity.id
_entity.type
_entity.pdbx_description
1 polymer ?
#
loop_
_entity_poly.entity_id
_entity_poly.type
_entity_poly.pdbx_seq_one_letter_code
_entity_poly.pdbx_strand_id
1 'polypeptide(L)'
;MAEENKAEDGTDLFEEVFGEEKPEKPVKKQEIAKPAEEENWPEESPEEGEPEPEESQGEEIDGGEPEPEEGEKSREPEEDAKQKGEKSGKKPRRKGRAKKGSIRIVRPVDEDEVKKGLREKIKKIVVAKAEKAAENEEMPALDRETGIKEEGIKEESPGEEPVAKAAEQPKPVMKPELRFLEHEEGKVFIGRKQSVYKKYADQAGLFIGEVAENDASGKHVYLDSLNPHVVFVCGARGSGKSYILGVIAEELALNNKNVGIIVVDPVGVFWSMRFPNRDERELQLLAKWNLLPQGLDNLKVFIPKGIADQIPKNTYDGKFSIPPGLLTTEDWCLTFGIERFSPSGLLLEKAIFKVKHGYKNKEGKSTKGKNDLFSLEELIQCLQTDEELNSSERGYKPDSIRALVSRFDAARAWGVFDEEGTPLGELSMENQLTIIDTSFLEDNVSALVIGLLARRILAARKVSTRQESAQRFKEERDIDKLLEYGIPPTWMFIDEAHTLIPSGNTMTPASNALIEYVKQGRQPGCSIVFATQQPSAINTKVLSQLDLMISHKLVFDDDIKAVYKRTPTIIPRPYKKSSFIKTLPVGVALTGDRREETSRAFVLRIRPRMSQHEGREAETAERKRTLGNEEVLVLAVEMAGNKLKRTGSIETSAVDHMVKTLNAKYSANLKMGDVLS
;
A
#
# COMPACT_ATOMS: atom_id res chain seq x y z
N MET A 1 20.64 -24.10 47.93
CA MET A 1 21.81 -23.20 47.78
C MET A 1 21.45 -22.18 46.73
N ALA A 2 21.99 -20.97 46.79
CA ALA A 2 21.74 -19.96 45.74
C ALA A 2 22.82 -20.09 44.65
N GLU A 3 22.41 -19.98 43.40
CA GLU A 3 23.28 -19.63 42.28
C GLU A 3 22.79 -18.31 41.69
N GLU A 4 23.71 -17.49 41.20
CA GLU A 4 23.46 -16.08 40.90
C GLU A 4 22.76 -15.91 39.55
N ASN A 5 21.62 -15.20 39.54
CA ASN A 5 21.05 -14.66 38.31
C ASN A 5 21.93 -13.51 37.80
N LYS A 6 22.97 -13.83 37.03
CA LYS A 6 23.61 -12.85 36.14
C LYS A 6 22.67 -12.59 34.97
N ALA A 7 22.24 -11.35 34.81
CA ALA A 7 21.57 -10.91 33.60
C ALA A 7 22.59 -10.83 32.47
N GLU A 8 22.51 -11.74 31.49
CA GLU A 8 23.15 -11.56 30.19
C GLU A 8 22.54 -10.32 29.52
N ASP A 9 23.36 -9.31 29.20
CA ASP A 9 22.88 -8.12 28.50
C ASP A 9 22.45 -8.48 27.07
N GLY A 10 21.47 -7.75 26.54
CA GLY A 10 20.80 -8.07 25.27
C GLY A 10 21.66 -7.87 24.02
N THR A 11 22.90 -7.41 24.16
CA THR A 11 23.81 -7.00 23.08
C THR A 11 24.61 -8.16 22.47
N ASP A 12 25.09 -9.12 23.26
CA ASP A 12 26.00 -10.20 22.78
C ASP A 12 25.41 -10.96 21.58
N LEU A 13 24.13 -11.34 21.69
CA LEU A 13 23.38 -12.07 20.67
C LEU A 13 23.19 -11.32 19.33
N PHE A 14 23.48 -10.01 19.29
CA PHE A 14 23.50 -9.26 18.04
C PHE A 14 24.84 -9.45 17.33
N GLU A 15 25.95 -9.29 18.05
CA GLU A 15 27.31 -9.42 17.50
C GLU A 15 27.62 -10.89 17.13
N GLU A 16 27.12 -11.87 17.90
CA GLU A 16 27.20 -13.31 17.55
C GLU A 16 26.52 -13.66 16.21
N VAL A 17 25.37 -13.04 15.91
CA VAL A 17 24.53 -13.39 14.74
C VAL A 17 24.94 -12.60 13.50
N PHE A 18 25.29 -11.32 13.64
CA PHE A 18 25.50 -10.40 12.52
C PHE A 18 26.96 -9.98 12.27
N GLY A 19 27.87 -10.13 13.24
CA GLY A 19 29.25 -9.63 13.15
C GLY A 19 29.36 -8.10 13.31
N GLU A 20 30.58 -7.57 13.17
CA GLU A 20 30.88 -6.15 13.41
C GLU A 20 30.36 -5.18 12.32
N GLU A 21 29.06 -4.88 12.30
CA GLU A 21 28.54 -3.62 11.75
C GLU A 21 28.22 -2.66 12.91
N LYS A 22 29.24 -1.94 13.42
CA LYS A 22 29.09 -0.96 14.51
C LYS A 22 28.23 0.23 14.04
N PRO A 23 27.11 0.56 14.70
CA PRO A 23 26.32 1.74 14.36
C PRO A 23 27.07 3.03 14.74
N GLU A 24 27.00 4.04 13.87
CA GLU A 24 27.55 5.36 14.17
C GLU A 24 26.88 5.96 15.41
N LYS A 25 27.68 6.40 16.38
CA LYS A 25 27.15 7.01 17.61
C LYS A 25 26.61 8.41 17.29
N PRO A 26 25.40 8.77 17.74
CA PRO A 26 24.86 10.10 17.51
C PRO A 26 25.75 11.16 18.18
N VAL A 27 26.02 12.25 17.46
CA VAL A 27 26.87 13.36 17.93
C VAL A 27 26.27 13.95 19.21
N LYS A 28 27.04 13.91 20.31
CA LYS A 28 26.67 14.59 21.56
C LYS A 28 26.53 16.09 21.29
N LYS A 29 25.31 16.63 21.47
CA LYS A 29 25.12 18.08 21.62
C LYS A 29 25.85 18.54 22.89
N GLN A 30 26.48 19.71 22.82
CA GLN A 30 27.14 20.32 23.97
C GLN A 30 26.10 20.70 25.03
N GLU A 31 26.39 20.35 26.29
CA GLU A 31 25.59 20.77 27.44
C GLU A 31 25.86 22.24 27.74
N ILE A 32 24.80 23.07 27.71
CA ILE A 32 24.87 24.47 28.16
C ILE A 32 24.50 24.49 29.63
N ALA A 33 25.48 24.70 30.50
CA ALA A 33 25.27 24.72 31.95
C ALA A 33 24.35 25.87 32.39
N LYS A 34 23.43 25.56 33.32
CA LYS A 34 22.75 26.52 34.19
C LYS A 34 22.72 25.96 35.62
N PRO A 35 22.70 26.84 36.65
CA PRO A 35 22.95 26.43 38.04
C PRO A 35 21.77 25.68 38.66
N ALA A 36 22.06 25.01 39.78
CA ALA A 36 21.07 24.31 40.60
C ALA A 36 20.35 25.26 41.57
N GLU A 37 19.10 24.94 41.85
CA GLU A 37 18.37 25.30 43.07
C GLU A 37 17.54 24.06 43.46
N GLU A 38 17.52 23.72 44.75
CA GLU A 38 16.82 22.55 45.29
C GLU A 38 15.44 22.98 45.82
N GLU A 39 14.36 22.25 45.49
CA GLU A 39 13.15 22.29 46.31
C GLU A 39 12.40 20.95 46.30
N ASN A 40 12.11 20.43 47.49
CA ASN A 40 11.39 19.17 47.69
C ASN A 40 9.88 19.38 47.58
N TRP A 41 9.18 18.48 46.88
CA TRP A 41 7.74 18.27 47.04
C TRP A 41 7.46 16.76 47.22
N PRO A 42 6.61 16.35 48.17
CA PRO A 42 6.41 14.95 48.53
C PRO A 42 5.40 14.23 47.62
N GLU A 43 5.40 12.90 47.68
CA GLU A 43 4.36 12.04 47.11
C GLU A 43 3.08 12.12 47.94
N GLU A 44 1.91 12.19 47.28
CA GLU A 44 0.69 11.54 47.77
C GLU A 44 -0.34 11.35 46.64
N SER A 45 -1.34 10.49 46.86
CA SER A 45 -2.41 10.09 45.92
C SER A 45 -3.47 9.30 46.70
N PRO A 46 -4.67 9.05 46.13
CA PRO A 46 -5.53 9.87 45.25
C PRO A 46 -6.85 10.23 45.97
N GLU A 47 -7.84 10.84 45.30
CA GLU A 47 -9.27 10.40 45.33
C GLU A 47 -10.23 11.28 44.48
N GLU A 48 -11.35 10.64 44.09
CA GLU A 48 -12.69 11.06 43.63
C GLU A 48 -13.03 12.47 43.11
N GLY A 49 -13.94 12.53 42.11
CA GLY A 49 -14.83 13.70 41.89
C GLY A 49 -15.24 14.03 40.44
N GLU A 50 -16.32 13.44 39.92
CA GLU A 50 -17.15 14.08 38.87
C GLU A 50 -18.00 15.18 39.53
N PRO A 51 -18.28 16.33 38.85
CA PRO A 51 -19.55 16.41 38.14
C PRO A 51 -19.58 17.29 36.86
N GLU A 52 -20.41 16.88 35.89
CA GLU A 52 -21.13 17.78 34.95
C GLU A 52 -22.51 18.16 35.55
N PRO A 53 -23.35 19.03 34.93
CA PRO A 53 -23.12 19.99 33.84
C PRO A 53 -23.55 21.45 34.21
N GLU A 54 -23.32 22.42 33.32
CA GLU A 54 -24.22 23.57 33.16
C GLU A 54 -24.49 23.87 31.67
N GLU A 55 -25.73 24.20 31.34
CA GLU A 55 -26.17 24.62 30.00
C GLU A 55 -25.97 26.13 29.80
N SER A 56 -25.78 26.57 28.55
CA SER A 56 -26.23 27.92 28.17
C SER A 56 -26.76 27.98 26.73
N GLN A 57 -27.98 28.47 26.61
CA GLN A 57 -28.54 29.05 25.39
C GLN A 57 -27.82 30.41 25.16
N GLY A 58 -27.66 30.96 23.96
CA GLY A 58 -28.35 30.70 22.69
C GLY A 58 -29.12 31.98 22.30
N GLU A 59 -28.85 32.55 21.12
CA GLU A 59 -29.53 33.77 20.67
C GLU A 59 -29.66 33.79 19.13
N GLU A 60 -30.85 34.14 18.64
CA GLU A 60 -31.21 34.26 17.21
C GLU A 60 -31.27 35.75 16.83
N ILE A 61 -30.94 36.11 15.57
CA ILE A 61 -31.49 37.32 14.92
C ILE A 61 -31.88 36.96 13.47
N ASP A 62 -32.99 37.56 13.03
CA ASP A 62 -33.82 37.20 11.87
C ASP A 62 -33.75 38.22 10.70
N GLY A 63 -34.24 37.81 9.52
CA GLY A 63 -35.02 38.69 8.63
C GLY A 63 -34.38 39.17 7.32
N GLY A 64 -35.07 38.93 6.19
CA GLY A 64 -34.96 39.79 4.99
C GLY A 64 -35.11 39.15 3.60
N GLU A 65 -36.35 38.96 3.11
CA GLU A 65 -36.66 38.96 1.66
C GLU A 65 -36.95 40.40 1.17
N PRO A 66 -36.86 40.72 -0.13
CA PRO A 66 -38.08 40.64 -0.97
C PRO A 66 -37.89 40.33 -2.48
N GLU A 67 -38.95 39.80 -3.10
CA GLU A 67 -39.27 39.83 -4.55
C GLU A 67 -40.15 41.06 -4.91
N PRO A 68 -40.63 41.29 -6.17
CA PRO A 68 -40.23 40.80 -7.50
C PRO A 68 -40.05 41.95 -8.55
N GLU A 69 -39.79 41.65 -9.83
CA GLU A 69 -40.45 42.35 -10.97
C GLU A 69 -40.40 41.55 -12.31
N GLU A 70 -41.13 42.02 -13.33
CA GLU A 70 -41.53 41.27 -14.55
C GLU A 70 -40.72 41.62 -15.83
N GLY A 71 -40.93 40.91 -16.97
CA GLY A 71 -40.65 41.53 -18.30
C GLY A 71 -40.27 40.66 -19.53
N GLU A 72 -41.28 40.16 -20.25
CA GLU A 72 -41.37 39.98 -21.72
C GLU A 72 -40.25 39.35 -22.62
N LYS A 73 -40.59 38.19 -23.23
CA LYS A 73 -40.63 37.89 -24.70
C LYS A 73 -39.46 38.35 -25.61
N SER A 74 -38.82 37.49 -26.45
CA SER A 74 -39.48 36.87 -27.62
C SER A 74 -38.53 36.10 -28.59
N ARG A 75 -39.11 35.14 -29.35
CA ARG A 75 -38.80 34.69 -30.74
C ARG A 75 -37.51 33.93 -31.11
N GLU A 76 -37.72 32.65 -31.44
CA GLU A 76 -37.08 31.92 -32.57
C GLU A 76 -37.62 32.46 -33.94
N PRO A 77 -36.99 32.14 -35.10
CA PRO A 77 -37.16 30.85 -35.83
C PRO A 77 -35.83 30.05 -36.02
N GLU A 78 -35.78 28.76 -36.40
CA GLU A 78 -36.08 28.06 -37.70
C GLU A 78 -35.27 28.58 -38.92
N GLU A 79 -34.92 27.85 -40.00
CA GLU A 79 -34.93 26.42 -40.46
C GLU A 79 -33.68 26.28 -41.40
N ASP A 80 -33.10 25.18 -41.90
CA ASP A 80 -33.16 23.70 -41.79
C ASP A 80 -31.88 23.16 -42.52
N ALA A 81 -31.85 21.88 -42.87
CA ALA A 81 -31.52 21.43 -44.23
C ALA A 81 -30.09 20.89 -44.50
N LYS A 82 -29.85 19.70 -43.94
CA LYS A 82 -29.77 18.43 -44.70
C LYS A 82 -28.65 18.18 -45.75
N GLN A 83 -28.21 16.91 -45.71
CA GLN A 83 -27.61 16.09 -46.78
C GLN A 83 -26.14 16.35 -47.15
N LYS A 84 -25.23 15.39 -46.94
CA LYS A 84 -25.05 14.07 -47.61
C LYS A 84 -24.57 14.21 -49.07
N GLY A 85 -23.32 13.81 -49.32
CA GLY A 85 -22.75 13.63 -50.66
C GLY A 85 -21.40 12.91 -50.59
N GLU A 86 -21.35 11.67 -51.08
CA GLU A 86 -20.13 10.85 -51.04
C GLU A 86 -19.26 10.94 -52.33
N LYS A 87 -18.02 10.43 -52.18
CA LYS A 87 -17.26 9.61 -53.16
C LYS A 87 -16.47 10.24 -54.33
N SER A 88 -15.20 9.82 -54.34
CA SER A 88 -14.35 9.48 -55.50
C SER A 88 -14.02 10.54 -56.56
N GLY A 89 -12.79 11.05 -56.51
CA GLY A 89 -12.19 11.84 -57.60
C GLY A 89 -11.34 11.02 -58.59
N LYS A 90 -10.63 11.73 -59.49
CA LYS A 90 -9.48 11.22 -60.28
C LYS A 90 -8.59 12.40 -60.75
N LYS A 91 -7.30 12.12 -61.00
CA LYS A 91 -6.27 13.12 -61.41
C LYS A 91 -6.07 13.19 -62.93
N PRO A 92 -5.53 14.30 -63.43
CA PRO A 92 -4.24 14.27 -64.15
C PRO A 92 -3.20 15.20 -63.46
N ARG A 93 -1.91 14.85 -63.30
CA ARG A 93 -0.81 14.77 -64.30
C ARG A 93 -0.63 16.10 -65.07
N ARG A 94 0.59 16.66 -65.25
CA ARG A 94 1.90 15.99 -65.47
C ARG A 94 3.13 16.94 -65.37
N LYS A 95 4.33 16.35 -65.16
CA LYS A 95 5.73 16.87 -65.29
C LYS A 95 6.33 17.53 -64.01
N GLY A 96 7.58 17.24 -63.61
CA GLY A 96 8.53 16.23 -64.13
C GLY A 96 9.87 16.11 -63.35
N ARG A 97 10.65 15.04 -63.63
CA ARG A 97 12.06 14.71 -63.25
C ARG A 97 12.65 15.40 -61.99
N ALA A 98 12.89 14.74 -60.85
CA ALA A 98 13.62 13.49 -60.53
C ALA A 98 15.17 13.58 -60.52
N LYS A 99 15.77 13.36 -59.33
CA LYS A 99 17.10 12.76 -59.12
C LYS A 99 16.93 11.46 -58.32
N LYS A 100 17.78 10.45 -58.53
CA LYS A 100 17.75 9.18 -57.78
C LYS A 100 18.60 9.30 -56.51
N GLY A 101 18.07 8.82 -55.38
CA GLY A 101 18.83 8.41 -54.20
C GLY A 101 18.31 7.05 -53.74
N SER A 102 19.19 6.10 -53.46
CA SER A 102 18.81 4.74 -53.06
C SER A 102 18.54 4.66 -51.56
N ILE A 103 17.28 4.45 -51.19
CA ILE A 103 16.89 4.19 -49.79
C ILE A 103 17.32 2.75 -49.45
N ARG A 104 18.27 2.61 -48.51
CA ARG A 104 18.49 1.33 -47.80
C ARG A 104 17.30 1.12 -46.85
N ILE A 105 16.70 -0.07 -46.88
CA ILE A 105 15.83 -0.52 -45.80
C ILE A 105 16.73 -0.75 -44.59
N VAL A 106 16.59 0.10 -43.56
CA VAL A 106 17.21 -0.13 -42.25
C VAL A 106 16.41 -1.24 -41.58
N ARG A 107 17.08 -2.24 -40.99
CA ARG A 107 16.40 -3.26 -40.18
C ARG A 107 15.73 -2.59 -38.97
N PRO A 108 14.61 -3.13 -38.44
CA PRO A 108 14.15 -2.71 -37.13
C PRO A 108 15.30 -2.86 -36.13
N VAL A 109 15.53 -1.83 -35.31
CA VAL A 109 16.49 -1.89 -34.22
C VAL A 109 15.84 -2.68 -33.10
N ASP A 110 16.54 -3.66 -32.55
CA ASP A 110 16.05 -4.45 -31.43
C ASP A 110 15.97 -3.57 -30.18
N GLU A 111 14.76 -3.37 -29.66
CA GLU A 111 14.58 -2.53 -28.48
C GLU A 111 15.30 -3.08 -27.25
N ASP A 112 15.49 -4.39 -27.16
CA ASP A 112 16.13 -5.00 -25.99
C ASP A 112 17.66 -4.87 -26.07
N GLU A 113 18.27 -4.81 -27.26
CA GLU A 113 19.65 -4.32 -27.41
C GLU A 113 19.79 -2.85 -27.00
N VAL A 114 18.84 -1.98 -27.37
CA VAL A 114 18.86 -0.56 -27.00
C VAL A 114 18.70 -0.40 -25.49
N LYS A 115 17.76 -1.10 -24.86
CA LYS A 115 17.55 -1.11 -23.40
C LYS A 115 18.76 -1.69 -22.67
N LYS A 116 19.41 -2.73 -23.19
CA LYS A 116 20.64 -3.32 -22.64
C LYS A 116 21.84 -2.36 -22.75
N GLY A 117 22.05 -1.74 -23.90
CA GLY A 117 23.10 -0.74 -24.11
C GLY A 117 22.90 0.54 -23.28
N LEU A 118 21.65 0.93 -23.04
CA LEU A 118 21.30 2.03 -22.12
C LEU A 118 21.57 1.64 -20.66
N ARG A 119 21.16 0.44 -20.24
CA ARG A 119 21.45 -0.12 -18.90
C ARG A 119 22.96 -0.20 -18.62
N GLU A 120 23.78 -0.62 -19.59
CA GLU A 120 25.24 -0.60 -19.45
C GLU A 120 25.82 0.81 -19.29
N LYS A 121 25.34 1.78 -20.08
CA LYS A 121 25.76 3.19 -19.96
C LYS A 121 25.37 3.76 -18.60
N ILE A 122 24.14 3.49 -18.13
CA ILE A 122 23.67 3.91 -16.80
C ILE A 122 24.51 3.25 -15.70
N LYS A 123 24.77 1.94 -15.76
CA LYS A 123 25.63 1.26 -14.76
C LYS A 123 27.03 1.87 -14.71
N LYS A 124 27.64 2.18 -15.86
CA LYS A 124 28.95 2.87 -15.94
C LYS A 124 28.91 4.29 -15.37
N ILE A 125 27.83 5.06 -15.59
CA ILE A 125 27.65 6.41 -15.03
C ILE A 125 27.41 6.38 -13.52
N VAL A 126 26.64 5.41 -13.01
CA VAL A 126 26.37 5.25 -11.57
C VAL A 126 27.63 4.81 -10.82
N VAL A 127 28.37 3.82 -11.35
CA VAL A 127 29.65 3.38 -10.78
C VAL A 127 30.67 4.53 -10.76
N ALA A 128 30.87 5.24 -11.88
CA ALA A 128 31.78 6.39 -11.94
C ALA A 128 31.35 7.60 -11.06
N LYS A 129 30.08 7.67 -10.64
CA LYS A 129 29.61 8.62 -9.61
C LYS A 129 29.88 8.13 -8.18
N ALA A 130 29.77 6.82 -7.93
CA ALA A 130 30.06 6.23 -6.63
C ALA A 130 31.58 6.25 -6.33
N GLU A 131 32.41 5.92 -7.33
CA GLU A 131 33.87 6.02 -7.26
C GLU A 131 34.30 7.46 -6.93
N LYS A 132 33.76 8.45 -7.65
CA LYS A 132 34.00 9.88 -7.37
C LYS A 132 33.42 10.42 -6.06
N ALA A 133 32.51 9.69 -5.41
CA ALA A 133 32.06 10.02 -4.06
C ALA A 133 33.07 9.50 -3.03
N ALA A 134 33.60 8.30 -3.23
CA ALA A 134 34.63 7.71 -2.38
C ALA A 134 35.99 8.43 -2.49
N GLU A 135 36.34 8.98 -3.66
CA GLU A 135 37.55 9.80 -3.85
C GLU A 135 37.52 11.16 -3.13
N ASN A 136 36.37 11.60 -2.61
CA ASN A 136 36.17 12.94 -2.03
C ASN A 136 36.27 12.98 -0.48
N GLU A 137 36.56 11.87 0.19
CA GLU A 137 36.76 11.79 1.65
C GLU A 137 38.25 11.78 2.05
N GLU A 138 39.02 12.79 1.63
CA GLU A 138 40.32 13.07 2.26
C GLU A 138 40.11 13.65 3.66
N MET A 139 40.48 12.89 4.71
CA MET A 139 40.54 13.41 6.07
C MET A 139 41.66 14.47 6.20
N PRO A 140 41.43 15.62 6.87
CA PRO A 140 42.50 16.56 7.16
C PRO A 140 43.52 15.94 8.12
N ALA A 141 44.81 16.16 7.86
CA ALA A 141 45.88 15.72 8.75
C ALA A 141 45.82 16.50 10.08
N LEU A 142 45.98 15.81 11.21
CA LEU A 142 46.06 16.44 12.52
C LEU A 142 47.48 16.99 12.78
N ASP A 143 47.56 18.27 13.13
CA ASP A 143 48.81 18.96 13.44
C ASP A 143 49.54 18.37 14.66
N ARG A 144 50.86 18.33 14.58
CA ARG A 144 51.76 17.85 15.65
C ARG A 144 52.28 19.01 16.50
N GLU A 145 51.50 19.52 17.46
CA GLU A 145 52.08 20.44 18.46
C GLU A 145 51.36 20.47 19.83
N THR A 146 51.65 19.50 20.70
CA THR A 146 51.80 19.69 22.17
C THR A 146 52.68 18.58 22.73
N GLY A 147 53.80 18.93 23.36
CA GLY A 147 54.77 17.95 23.89
C GLY A 147 54.71 17.81 25.41
N ILE A 148 54.82 16.58 25.91
CA ILE A 148 55.23 16.26 27.28
C ILE A 148 56.42 15.28 27.18
N LYS A 149 57.34 15.35 28.15
CA LYS A 149 58.74 14.93 28.02
C LYS A 149 58.97 13.42 28.11
N GLU A 150 60.03 12.98 27.44
CA GLU A 150 60.70 11.70 27.70
C GLU A 150 61.48 11.76 29.03
N GLU A 151 61.31 10.76 29.89
CA GLU A 151 62.38 10.26 30.76
C GLU A 151 62.42 8.73 30.61
N GLY A 152 63.58 8.18 30.27
CA GLY A 152 63.69 6.85 29.66
C GLY A 152 63.96 5.70 30.62
N ILE A 153 63.50 4.51 30.22
CA ILE A 153 63.93 3.21 30.75
C ILE A 153 64.47 2.37 29.57
N LYS A 154 65.41 1.47 29.86
CA LYS A 154 66.31 0.82 28.89
C LYS A 154 65.61 -0.22 28.01
N GLU A 155 66.20 -0.46 26.85
CA GLU A 155 66.02 -1.70 26.08
C GLU A 155 66.60 -2.89 26.86
N GLU A 156 65.73 -3.78 27.34
CA GLU A 156 66.06 -5.19 27.60
C GLU A 156 64.98 -6.03 26.92
N SER A 157 65.36 -6.86 25.94
CA SER A 157 64.44 -7.65 25.13
C SER A 157 64.16 -9.02 25.76
N PRO A 158 62.93 -9.32 26.22
CA PRO A 158 62.53 -10.67 26.58
C PRO A 158 62.41 -11.55 25.32
N GLY A 159 62.65 -12.84 25.45
CA GLY A 159 62.67 -13.78 24.32
C GLY A 159 61.31 -14.08 23.71
N GLU A 160 61.33 -14.70 22.53
CA GLU A 160 60.15 -15.19 21.82
C GLU A 160 59.44 -16.30 22.61
N GLU A 161 58.44 -15.95 23.42
CA GLU A 161 57.43 -16.95 23.80
C GLU A 161 56.60 -17.32 22.56
N PRO A 162 56.38 -18.62 22.27
CA PRO A 162 55.63 -19.02 21.10
C PRO A 162 54.17 -18.60 21.27
N VAL A 163 53.72 -17.64 20.46
CA VAL A 163 52.33 -17.19 20.41
C VAL A 163 51.44 -18.42 20.20
N ALA A 164 50.79 -18.85 21.27
CA ALA A 164 49.85 -19.96 21.22
C ALA A 164 48.77 -19.57 20.20
N LYS A 165 48.65 -20.35 19.12
CA LYS A 165 47.57 -20.16 18.15
C LYS A 165 46.26 -20.17 18.93
N ALA A 166 45.59 -19.03 19.00
CA ALA A 166 44.23 -18.96 19.49
C ALA A 166 43.43 -19.95 18.64
N ALA A 167 43.01 -21.06 19.25
CA ALA A 167 42.18 -22.03 18.56
C ALA A 167 40.90 -21.29 18.18
N GLU A 168 40.59 -21.25 16.88
CA GLU A 168 39.31 -20.72 16.42
C GLU A 168 38.22 -21.52 17.14
N GLN A 169 37.57 -20.87 18.11
CA GLN A 169 36.46 -21.50 18.80
C GLN A 169 35.40 -21.78 17.73
N PRO A 170 34.92 -23.03 17.59
CA PRO A 170 34.01 -23.38 16.52
C PRO A 170 32.75 -22.53 16.66
N LYS A 171 32.55 -21.58 15.73
CA LYS A 171 31.42 -20.63 15.75
C LYS A 171 30.14 -21.40 16.08
N PRO A 172 29.30 -20.94 17.03
CA PRO A 172 28.22 -21.74 17.59
C PRO A 172 27.16 -22.09 16.52
N VAL A 173 27.32 -23.25 15.88
CA VAL A 173 26.49 -23.70 14.76
C VAL A 173 25.03 -23.79 15.22
N MET A 174 24.16 -23.01 14.57
CA MET A 174 22.78 -22.87 14.99
C MET A 174 22.01 -24.16 14.78
N LYS A 175 21.25 -24.59 15.81
CA LYS A 175 20.48 -25.84 15.77
C LYS A 175 18.98 -25.59 15.90
N PRO A 176 18.13 -26.19 15.03
CA PRO A 176 18.50 -27.04 13.89
C PRO A 176 19.22 -26.27 12.76
N GLU A 177 19.99 -26.98 11.94
CA GLU A 177 20.72 -26.42 10.80
C GLU A 177 19.76 -25.82 9.75
N LEU A 178 20.14 -24.68 9.15
CA LEU A 178 19.39 -24.06 8.06
C LEU A 178 19.60 -24.80 6.75
N ARG A 179 18.50 -25.23 6.14
CA ARG A 179 18.45 -25.84 4.81
C ARG A 179 17.25 -25.26 4.06
N PHE A 180 17.41 -25.15 2.76
CA PHE A 180 16.44 -24.60 1.82
C PHE A 180 16.32 -25.51 0.59
N LEU A 181 15.34 -25.22 -0.27
CA LEU A 181 15.43 -25.56 -1.68
C LEU A 181 16.42 -24.62 -2.38
N GLU A 182 17.58 -25.14 -2.76
CA GLU A 182 18.72 -24.36 -3.27
C GLU A 182 19.04 -24.71 -4.74
N HIS A 183 19.45 -23.72 -5.54
CA HIS A 183 19.82 -23.89 -6.95
C HIS A 183 20.90 -22.90 -7.39
N GLU A 184 21.92 -23.40 -8.10
CA GLU A 184 23.20 -22.70 -8.32
C GLU A 184 23.83 -22.27 -6.97
N GLU A 185 25.05 -21.74 -6.98
CA GLU A 185 25.68 -21.30 -5.73
C GLU A 185 25.00 -20.00 -5.26
N GLY A 186 24.23 -20.10 -4.17
CA GLY A 186 23.68 -18.95 -3.46
C GLY A 186 22.26 -18.49 -3.80
N LYS A 187 21.43 -19.23 -4.56
CA LYS A 187 19.98 -18.95 -4.64
C LYS A 187 19.17 -19.95 -3.83
N VAL A 188 18.33 -19.46 -2.94
CA VAL A 188 17.42 -20.29 -2.12
C VAL A 188 15.97 -19.85 -2.26
N PHE A 189 15.05 -20.81 -2.24
CA PHE A 189 13.62 -20.56 -2.39
C PHE A 189 12.85 -20.79 -1.09
N ILE A 190 11.89 -19.89 -0.81
CA ILE A 190 10.85 -20.06 0.21
C ILE A 190 9.47 -20.18 -0.45
N GLY A 191 8.59 -20.98 0.13
CA GLY A 191 7.26 -21.30 -0.41
C GLY A 191 7.27 -22.25 -1.63
N ARG A 192 8.37 -22.33 -2.38
CA ARG A 192 8.48 -23.18 -3.58
C ARG A 192 8.62 -24.65 -3.20
N LYS A 193 7.82 -25.50 -3.84
CA LYS A 193 7.93 -26.96 -3.69
C LYS A 193 9.00 -27.53 -4.63
N GLN A 194 9.72 -28.55 -4.18
CA GLN A 194 10.70 -29.30 -4.96
C GLN A 194 10.12 -29.83 -6.29
N SER A 195 8.85 -30.21 -6.34
CA SER A 195 8.15 -30.69 -7.55
C SER A 195 7.79 -29.58 -8.54
N VAL A 196 7.52 -28.36 -8.05
CA VAL A 196 7.30 -27.16 -8.88
C VAL A 196 8.63 -26.70 -9.44
N TYR A 197 9.66 -26.66 -8.59
CA TYR A 197 11.04 -26.36 -9.00
C TYR A 197 11.55 -27.31 -10.09
N LYS A 198 11.34 -28.63 -9.96
CA LYS A 198 11.70 -29.63 -11.00
C LYS A 198 11.02 -29.41 -12.36
N LYS A 199 9.99 -28.56 -12.46
CA LYS A 199 9.30 -28.23 -13.71
C LYS A 199 9.64 -26.82 -14.25
N TYR A 200 9.83 -25.84 -13.37
CA TYR A 200 9.95 -24.42 -13.76
C TYR A 200 11.25 -23.75 -13.31
N ALA A 201 12.09 -24.42 -12.52
CA ALA A 201 13.31 -23.89 -11.93
C ALA A 201 13.09 -22.52 -11.25
N ASP A 202 13.91 -21.53 -11.62
CA ASP A 202 13.89 -20.17 -11.08
C ASP A 202 12.71 -19.30 -11.59
N GLN A 203 11.94 -19.76 -12.58
CA GLN A 203 10.88 -18.95 -13.21
C GLN A 203 9.90 -18.38 -12.18
N ALA A 204 9.58 -17.09 -12.28
CA ALA A 204 8.70 -16.38 -11.36
C ALA A 204 9.04 -16.60 -9.87
N GLY A 205 10.33 -16.76 -9.55
CA GLY A 205 10.87 -16.51 -8.21
C GLY A 205 10.99 -15.00 -8.00
N LEU A 206 10.67 -14.54 -6.79
CA LEU A 206 10.64 -13.13 -6.41
C LEU A 206 11.83 -12.82 -5.50
N PHE A 207 12.82 -12.06 -5.95
CA PHE A 207 14.00 -11.74 -5.15
C PHE A 207 13.65 -10.74 -4.03
N ILE A 208 13.59 -11.20 -2.79
CA ILE A 208 13.14 -10.39 -1.64
C ILE A 208 14.27 -9.91 -0.70
N GLY A 209 15.45 -10.52 -0.77
CA GLY A 209 16.54 -10.23 0.18
C GLY A 209 17.60 -11.33 0.22
N GLU A 210 18.39 -11.36 1.28
CA GLU A 210 19.45 -12.34 1.55
C GLU A 210 19.34 -12.92 2.97
N VAL A 211 19.91 -14.11 3.18
CA VAL A 211 19.99 -14.71 4.51
C VAL A 211 21.08 -14.00 5.33
N ALA A 212 20.65 -13.37 6.43
CA ALA A 212 21.50 -12.58 7.31
C ALA A 212 21.97 -13.40 8.52
N GLU A 213 22.61 -14.54 8.25
CA GLU A 213 23.12 -15.47 9.26
C GLU A 213 24.52 -15.97 8.88
N ASN A 214 25.42 -16.03 9.86
CA ASN A 214 26.82 -16.43 9.67
C ASN A 214 27.01 -17.84 9.07
N ASP A 215 26.05 -18.77 9.26
CA ASP A 215 26.07 -20.14 8.71
C ASP A 215 25.46 -20.26 7.30
N ALA A 216 24.86 -19.19 6.76
CA ALA A 216 24.15 -19.19 5.48
C ALA A 216 24.32 -17.88 4.67
N SER A 217 25.36 -17.11 4.96
CA SER A 217 25.67 -15.83 4.31
C SER A 217 25.82 -15.95 2.78
N GLY A 218 25.46 -14.88 2.06
CA GLY A 218 25.49 -14.82 0.59
C GLY A 218 24.36 -15.56 -0.12
N LYS A 219 23.40 -16.14 0.62
CA LYS A 219 22.24 -16.82 0.01
C LYS A 219 21.10 -15.84 -0.27
N HIS A 220 20.90 -15.54 -1.55
CA HIS A 220 19.78 -14.75 -2.07
C HIS A 220 18.46 -15.51 -1.94
N VAL A 221 17.46 -14.88 -1.32
CA VAL A 221 16.16 -15.48 -1.00
C VAL A 221 15.11 -15.10 -2.05
N TYR A 222 14.50 -16.13 -2.63
CA TYR A 222 13.44 -16.02 -3.64
C TYR A 222 12.11 -16.57 -3.11
N LEU A 223 11.09 -15.71 -3.03
CA LEU A 223 9.72 -16.13 -2.73
C LEU A 223 9.07 -16.75 -3.98
N ASP A 224 8.35 -17.85 -3.79
CA ASP A 224 7.55 -18.46 -4.85
C ASP A 224 6.31 -17.62 -5.22
N SER A 225 6.11 -17.39 -6.53
CA SER A 225 4.82 -16.87 -7.05
C SER A 225 4.06 -17.84 -7.97
N LEU A 226 4.54 -19.07 -8.16
CA LEU A 226 3.89 -20.09 -9.01
C LEU A 226 2.81 -20.89 -8.29
N ASN A 227 2.75 -20.86 -6.96
CA ASN A 227 1.64 -21.39 -6.16
C ASN A 227 1.00 -20.25 -5.34
N PRO A 228 -0.26 -20.41 -4.91
CA PRO A 228 -0.87 -19.44 -3.99
C PRO A 228 -0.32 -19.60 -2.57
N HIS A 229 -0.14 -18.47 -1.89
CA HIS A 229 0.37 -18.40 -0.52
C HIS A 229 -0.44 -17.44 0.35
N VAL A 230 -0.46 -17.74 1.65
CA VAL A 230 -0.90 -16.83 2.72
C VAL A 230 0.34 -16.28 3.41
N VAL A 231 0.72 -15.04 3.08
CA VAL A 231 1.93 -14.35 3.59
C VAL A 231 1.54 -13.31 4.63
N PHE A 232 2.16 -13.38 5.80
CA PHE A 232 1.95 -12.43 6.89
C PHE A 232 3.21 -11.63 7.19
N VAL A 233 3.06 -10.30 7.27
CA VAL A 233 4.14 -9.38 7.62
C VAL A 233 3.77 -8.66 8.92
N CYS A 234 4.70 -8.55 9.87
CA CYS A 234 4.44 -7.81 11.11
C CYS A 234 5.68 -7.08 11.61
N GLY A 235 5.46 -6.02 12.39
CA GLY A 235 6.52 -5.16 12.89
C GLY A 235 6.02 -3.77 13.28
N ALA A 236 6.73 -3.12 14.20
CA ALA A 236 6.45 -1.76 14.65
C ALA A 236 6.46 -0.74 13.49
N ARG A 237 5.94 0.46 13.75
CA ARG A 237 6.08 1.62 12.86
C ARG A 237 7.56 1.83 12.47
N GLY A 238 7.83 2.18 11.22
CA GLY A 238 9.19 2.36 10.68
C GLY A 238 10.03 1.08 10.48
N SER A 239 9.61 -0.10 10.96
CA SER A 239 10.45 -1.32 10.94
C SER A 239 10.71 -1.95 9.55
N GLY A 240 9.90 -1.61 8.54
CA GLY A 240 10.04 -2.08 7.16
C GLY A 240 8.84 -2.85 6.57
N LYS A 241 7.70 -2.98 7.27
CA LYS A 241 6.52 -3.73 6.76
C LYS A 241 6.09 -3.34 5.33
N SER A 242 5.71 -2.08 5.14
CA SER A 242 5.22 -1.57 3.85
C SER A 242 6.33 -1.57 2.77
N TYR A 243 7.60 -1.60 3.21
CA TYR A 243 8.77 -1.74 2.35
C TYR A 243 8.87 -3.15 1.75
N ILE A 244 8.73 -4.22 2.55
CA ILE A 244 8.70 -5.61 2.02
C ILE A 244 7.42 -5.88 1.21
N LEU A 245 6.27 -5.31 1.57
CA LEU A 245 5.07 -5.35 0.71
C LEU A 245 5.38 -4.75 -0.67
N GLY A 246 6.05 -3.59 -0.70
CA GLY A 246 6.53 -2.97 -1.93
C GLY A 246 7.53 -3.83 -2.71
N VAL A 247 8.51 -4.45 -2.04
CA VAL A 247 9.47 -5.38 -2.68
C VAL A 247 8.78 -6.59 -3.31
N ILE A 248 7.85 -7.25 -2.61
CA ILE A 248 7.14 -8.42 -3.18
C ILE A 248 6.25 -7.98 -4.36
N ALA A 249 5.62 -6.79 -4.28
CA ALA A 249 4.79 -6.25 -5.35
C ALA A 249 5.63 -5.81 -6.58
N GLU A 250 6.82 -5.21 -6.39
CA GLU A 250 7.82 -4.98 -7.44
C GLU A 250 8.18 -6.29 -8.15
N GLU A 251 8.57 -7.31 -7.39
CA GLU A 251 8.97 -8.59 -7.95
C GLU A 251 7.84 -9.28 -8.72
N LEU A 252 6.61 -9.27 -8.22
CA LEU A 252 5.46 -9.86 -8.93
C LEU A 252 5.23 -9.15 -10.27
N ALA A 253 5.21 -7.81 -10.26
CA ALA A 253 4.94 -7.00 -11.44
C ALA A 253 6.02 -7.11 -12.53
N LEU A 254 7.25 -7.52 -12.16
CA LEU A 254 8.37 -7.71 -13.07
C LEU A 254 8.54 -9.17 -13.52
N ASN A 255 8.40 -10.13 -12.60
CA ASN A 255 8.79 -11.54 -12.79
C ASN A 255 7.62 -12.52 -12.96
N ASN A 256 6.36 -12.13 -12.71
CA ASN A 256 5.19 -12.99 -12.95
C ASN A 256 4.09 -12.30 -13.75
N LYS A 257 4.11 -12.53 -15.07
CA LYS A 257 3.16 -11.91 -16.01
C LYS A 257 1.77 -12.56 -16.04
N ASN A 258 1.59 -13.71 -15.38
CA ASN A 258 0.38 -14.53 -15.46
C ASN A 258 -0.56 -14.35 -14.24
N VAL A 259 -0.33 -13.30 -13.46
CA VAL A 259 -1.14 -12.95 -12.28
C VAL A 259 -1.65 -11.52 -12.39
N GLY A 260 -2.78 -11.25 -11.74
CA GLY A 260 -3.20 -9.90 -11.39
C GLY A 260 -2.74 -9.56 -9.97
N ILE A 261 -2.30 -8.34 -9.75
CA ILE A 261 -1.83 -7.86 -8.45
C ILE A 261 -2.73 -6.71 -8.02
N ILE A 262 -3.34 -6.81 -6.84
CA ILE A 262 -4.18 -5.77 -6.26
C ILE A 262 -3.57 -5.38 -4.92
N VAL A 263 -3.14 -4.13 -4.78
CA VAL A 263 -2.76 -3.51 -3.52
C VAL A 263 -3.89 -2.61 -3.07
N VAL A 264 -4.40 -2.80 -1.86
CA VAL A 264 -5.30 -1.83 -1.24
C VAL A 264 -4.49 -0.93 -0.33
N ASP A 265 -4.61 0.37 -0.57
CA ASP A 265 -3.76 1.40 -0.02
C ASP A 265 -4.59 2.40 0.81
N PRO A 266 -4.77 2.14 2.13
CA PRO A 266 -5.47 3.05 3.03
C PRO A 266 -4.61 4.25 3.46
N VAL A 267 -3.35 4.36 3.01
CA VAL A 267 -2.41 5.44 3.41
C VAL A 267 -2.08 6.36 2.22
N GLY A 268 -2.23 5.89 0.99
CA GLY A 268 -1.99 6.67 -0.23
C GLY A 268 -0.49 6.79 -0.58
N VAL A 269 0.26 5.69 -0.46
CA VAL A 269 1.73 5.67 -0.62
C VAL A 269 2.24 4.74 -1.74
N PHE A 270 1.47 3.72 -2.13
CA PHE A 270 1.88 2.71 -3.12
C PHE A 270 1.71 3.19 -4.58
N TRP A 271 0.98 4.27 -4.85
CA TRP A 271 0.96 4.91 -6.19
C TRP A 271 2.35 5.38 -6.64
N SER A 272 3.22 5.74 -5.70
CA SER A 272 4.58 6.23 -5.96
C SER A 272 5.46 5.23 -6.71
N MET A 273 5.12 3.93 -6.64
CA MET A 273 5.86 2.82 -7.28
C MET A 273 5.92 2.90 -8.80
N ARG A 274 5.09 3.76 -9.42
CA ARG A 274 5.21 4.16 -10.83
C ARG A 274 6.58 4.74 -11.16
N PHE A 275 7.27 5.36 -10.20
CA PHE A 275 8.54 6.04 -10.42
C PHE A 275 9.74 5.19 -9.97
N PRO A 276 10.89 5.28 -10.66
CA PRO A 276 12.15 4.72 -10.16
C PRO A 276 12.56 5.43 -8.87
N ASN A 277 13.18 4.68 -7.94
CA ASN A 277 13.66 5.22 -6.67
C ASN A 277 14.65 6.38 -6.88
N ARG A 278 14.51 7.44 -6.09
CA ARG A 278 15.28 8.70 -6.18
C ARG A 278 16.01 9.08 -4.90
N ASP A 279 15.82 8.32 -3.81
CA ASP A 279 16.48 8.62 -2.54
C ASP A 279 17.99 8.32 -2.62
N GLU A 280 18.83 9.27 -2.21
CA GLU A 280 20.28 9.16 -2.39
C GLU A 280 20.90 8.02 -1.57
N ARG A 281 20.33 7.71 -0.40
CA ARG A 281 20.78 6.59 0.45
C ARG A 281 20.36 5.23 -0.14
N GLU A 282 19.11 5.10 -0.57
CA GLU A 282 18.63 3.88 -1.23
C GLU A 282 19.29 3.65 -2.60
N LEU A 283 19.68 4.69 -3.33
CA LEU A 283 20.47 4.56 -4.57
C LEU A 283 21.86 3.95 -4.32
N GLN A 284 22.52 4.29 -3.22
CA GLN A 284 23.78 3.65 -2.81
C GLN A 284 23.56 2.18 -2.41
N LEU A 285 22.48 1.89 -1.68
CA LEU A 285 22.10 0.51 -1.31
C LEU A 285 21.78 -0.34 -2.54
N LEU A 286 20.99 0.17 -3.50
CA LEU A 286 20.71 -0.49 -4.78
C LEU A 286 22.01 -0.85 -5.51
N ALA A 287 22.98 0.06 -5.58
CA ALA A 287 24.28 -0.19 -6.19
C ALA A 287 25.05 -1.32 -5.50
N LYS A 288 25.10 -1.34 -4.16
CA LYS A 288 25.71 -2.45 -3.37
C LYS A 288 25.04 -3.80 -3.69
N TRP A 289 23.72 -3.81 -3.84
CA TRP A 289 22.92 -4.99 -4.19
C TRP A 289 22.92 -5.34 -5.69
N ASN A 290 23.72 -4.65 -6.52
CA ASN A 290 23.72 -4.77 -8.00
C ASN A 290 22.38 -4.50 -8.71
N LEU A 291 21.44 -3.87 -8.01
CA LEU A 291 20.13 -3.46 -8.52
C LEU A 291 20.20 -2.07 -9.19
N LEU A 292 19.14 -1.71 -9.90
CA LEU A 292 18.97 -0.39 -10.52
C LEU A 292 17.61 0.19 -10.13
N PRO A 293 17.49 1.52 -9.96
CA PRO A 293 16.20 2.16 -9.73
C PRO A 293 15.31 2.01 -10.96
N GLN A 294 14.11 1.45 -10.78
CA GLN A 294 13.15 1.16 -11.83
C GLN A 294 11.71 1.32 -11.30
N GLY A 295 10.90 2.11 -12.01
CA GLY A 295 9.46 2.24 -11.76
C GLY A 295 8.64 1.15 -12.45
N LEU A 296 7.36 1.04 -12.08
CA LEU A 296 6.43 0.04 -12.61
C LEU A 296 5.48 0.64 -13.65
N ASP A 297 5.82 0.45 -14.93
CA ASP A 297 5.01 0.93 -16.09
C ASP A 297 3.61 0.29 -16.15
N ASN A 298 3.46 -0.90 -15.56
CA ASN A 298 2.23 -1.67 -15.47
C ASN A 298 1.42 -1.40 -14.18
N LEU A 299 1.79 -0.38 -13.41
CA LEU A 299 1.00 0.09 -12.28
C LEU A 299 -0.21 0.90 -12.77
N LYS A 300 -1.37 0.71 -12.15
CA LYS A 300 -2.61 1.47 -12.37
C LYS A 300 -3.25 1.86 -11.04
N VAL A 301 -3.56 3.15 -10.86
CA VAL A 301 -4.21 3.64 -9.63
C VAL A 301 -5.69 3.88 -9.90
N PHE A 302 -6.55 3.32 -9.04
CA PHE A 302 -8.00 3.50 -9.07
C PHE A 302 -8.47 4.18 -7.77
N ILE A 303 -9.27 5.23 -7.92
CA ILE A 303 -9.88 6.02 -6.83
C ILE A 303 -11.42 5.90 -6.86
N PRO A 304 -12.15 6.16 -5.76
CA PRO A 304 -13.61 6.17 -5.75
C PRO A 304 -14.22 7.14 -6.79
N LYS A 305 -15.26 6.69 -7.52
CA LYS A 305 -15.89 7.43 -8.62
C LYS A 305 -16.32 8.86 -8.23
N GLY A 306 -16.88 9.03 -7.03
CA GLY A 306 -17.44 10.29 -6.54
C GLY A 306 -16.43 11.34 -6.05
N ILE A 307 -15.19 10.96 -5.68
CA ILE A 307 -14.17 11.93 -5.23
C ILE A 307 -13.22 12.39 -6.35
N ALA A 308 -13.35 11.79 -7.53
CA ALA A 308 -12.37 11.93 -8.60
C ALA A 308 -12.31 13.30 -9.30
N ASP A 309 -13.21 14.24 -8.95
CA ASP A 309 -13.12 15.64 -9.38
C ASP A 309 -12.44 16.54 -8.32
N GLN A 310 -12.14 15.99 -7.14
CA GLN A 310 -11.35 16.61 -6.06
C GLN A 310 -9.86 16.25 -6.19
N ILE A 311 -9.54 15.09 -6.76
CA ILE A 311 -8.18 14.54 -6.88
C ILE A 311 -7.50 15.00 -8.19
N PRO A 312 -6.20 15.35 -8.19
CA PRO A 312 -5.46 15.70 -9.41
C PRO A 312 -5.46 14.58 -10.45
N LYS A 313 -5.81 14.89 -11.71
CA LYS A 313 -5.95 13.91 -12.81
C LYS A 313 -4.66 13.20 -13.24
N ASN A 314 -3.53 13.51 -12.61
CA ASN A 314 -2.22 12.91 -12.85
C ASN A 314 -1.79 11.91 -11.76
N THR A 315 -2.54 11.76 -10.67
CA THR A 315 -2.25 10.77 -9.61
C THR A 315 -3.03 9.46 -9.77
N TYR A 316 -4.06 9.44 -10.62
CA TYR A 316 -4.88 8.24 -10.88
C TYR A 316 -5.01 7.90 -12.38
N ASP A 317 -5.32 6.64 -12.68
CA ASP A 317 -5.56 6.12 -14.04
C ASP A 317 -7.03 5.78 -14.28
N GLY A 318 -7.72 5.29 -13.23
CA GLY A 318 -9.09 4.80 -13.29
C GLY A 318 -9.95 5.29 -12.13
N LYS A 319 -11.27 5.10 -12.25
CA LYS A 319 -12.25 5.31 -11.19
C LYS A 319 -12.86 3.96 -10.83
N PHE A 320 -13.12 3.69 -9.55
CA PHE A 320 -13.85 2.49 -9.11
C PHE A 320 -15.19 2.81 -8.45
N SER A 321 -16.15 1.92 -8.62
CA SER A 321 -17.47 1.97 -7.97
C SER A 321 -18.07 0.58 -7.75
N ILE A 322 -19.08 0.51 -6.90
CA ILE A 322 -19.72 -0.72 -6.41
C ILE A 322 -21.25 -0.60 -6.56
N PRO A 323 -21.94 -1.58 -7.17
CA PRO A 323 -23.40 -1.62 -7.21
C PRO A 323 -23.98 -1.92 -5.82
N PRO A 324 -24.91 -1.09 -5.30
CA PRO A 324 -25.57 -1.33 -4.01
C PRO A 324 -26.20 -2.73 -3.86
N GLY A 325 -26.68 -3.32 -4.96
CA GLY A 325 -27.29 -4.65 -4.97
C GLY A 325 -26.32 -5.82 -4.74
N LEU A 326 -25.00 -5.63 -4.88
CA LEU A 326 -23.98 -6.64 -4.53
C LEU A 326 -23.80 -6.83 -3.02
N LEU A 327 -24.28 -5.87 -2.22
CA LEU A 327 -24.16 -5.91 -0.77
C LEU A 327 -25.28 -6.76 -0.18
N THR A 328 -24.92 -7.60 0.79
CA THR A 328 -25.88 -8.31 1.63
C THR A 328 -26.40 -7.37 2.73
N THR A 329 -27.52 -7.74 3.35
CA THR A 329 -28.00 -7.06 4.55
C THR A 329 -26.97 -7.07 5.69
N GLU A 330 -26.13 -8.10 5.78
CA GLU A 330 -25.06 -8.19 6.80
C GLU A 330 -23.96 -7.16 6.55
N ASP A 331 -23.55 -6.95 5.28
CA ASP A 331 -22.58 -5.91 4.91
C ASP A 331 -23.08 -4.52 5.30
N TRP A 332 -24.33 -4.20 4.96
CA TRP A 332 -24.96 -2.93 5.33
C TRP A 332 -25.11 -2.78 6.85
N CYS A 333 -25.53 -3.83 7.56
CA CYS A 333 -25.63 -3.82 9.03
C CYS A 333 -24.28 -3.53 9.69
N LEU A 334 -23.22 -4.24 9.28
CA LEU A 334 -21.87 -4.04 9.81
C LEU A 334 -21.33 -2.65 9.50
N THR A 335 -21.50 -2.15 8.27
CA THR A 335 -21.01 -0.82 7.87
C THR A 335 -21.74 0.31 8.60
N PHE A 336 -23.03 0.14 8.92
CA PHE A 336 -23.85 1.14 9.60
C PHE A 336 -23.91 1.02 11.14
N GLY A 337 -23.17 0.07 11.73
CA GLY A 337 -23.22 -0.20 13.17
C GLY A 337 -24.59 -0.68 13.67
N ILE A 338 -25.35 -1.39 12.82
CA ILE A 338 -26.70 -1.89 13.13
C ILE A 338 -26.63 -3.37 13.50
N GLU A 339 -27.20 -3.74 14.65
CA GLU A 339 -27.38 -5.15 15.00
C GLU A 339 -28.33 -5.84 14.01
N ARG A 340 -27.87 -6.96 13.44
CA ARG A 340 -28.51 -7.65 12.30
C ARG A 340 -29.98 -8.04 12.50
N PHE A 341 -30.39 -8.31 13.74
CA PHE A 341 -31.75 -8.74 14.12
C PHE A 341 -32.55 -7.67 14.87
N SER A 342 -31.99 -6.46 15.06
CA SER A 342 -32.73 -5.31 15.57
C SER A 342 -33.88 -4.91 14.62
N PRO A 343 -34.88 -4.14 15.07
CA PRO A 343 -35.94 -3.61 14.21
C PRO A 343 -35.41 -2.86 12.98
N SER A 344 -34.29 -2.14 13.11
CA SER A 344 -33.62 -1.45 12.00
C SER A 344 -32.93 -2.43 11.03
N GLY A 345 -32.30 -3.50 11.53
CA GLY A 345 -31.71 -4.55 10.69
C GLY A 345 -32.77 -5.33 9.89
N LEU A 346 -33.93 -5.61 10.51
CA LEU A 346 -35.07 -6.26 9.87
C LEU A 346 -35.80 -5.34 8.87
N LEU A 347 -35.89 -4.04 9.16
CA LEU A 347 -36.40 -3.03 8.22
C LEU A 347 -35.49 -2.94 6.98
N LEU A 348 -34.18 -2.85 7.19
CA LEU A 348 -33.16 -2.82 6.14
C LEU A 348 -33.25 -4.07 5.24
N GLU A 349 -33.38 -5.27 5.83
CA GLU A 349 -33.59 -6.52 5.09
C GLU A 349 -34.84 -6.46 4.20
N LYS A 350 -35.96 -6.01 4.77
CA LYS A 350 -37.24 -5.94 4.08
C LYS A 350 -37.24 -4.88 2.98
N ALA A 351 -36.58 -3.74 3.20
CA ALA A 351 -36.40 -2.70 2.19
C ALA A 351 -35.54 -3.19 1.01
N ILE A 352 -34.41 -3.85 1.26
CA ILE A 352 -33.59 -4.47 0.20
C ILE A 352 -34.44 -5.50 -0.57
N PHE A 353 -35.14 -6.40 0.13
CA PHE A 353 -36.02 -7.39 -0.50
C PHE A 353 -37.10 -6.75 -1.40
N LYS A 354 -37.73 -5.67 -0.93
CA LYS A 354 -38.76 -4.89 -1.65
C LYS A 354 -38.21 -4.23 -2.91
N VAL A 355 -37.00 -3.67 -2.89
CA VAL A 355 -36.36 -3.10 -4.09
C VAL A 355 -35.97 -4.19 -5.08
N LYS A 356 -35.44 -5.34 -4.61
CA LYS A 356 -35.09 -6.45 -5.50
C LYS A 356 -36.31 -7.01 -6.24
N HIS A 357 -37.45 -7.21 -5.56
CA HIS A 357 -38.63 -7.91 -6.09
C HIS A 357 -39.77 -7.01 -6.59
N GLY A 358 -39.82 -5.75 -6.13
CA GLY A 358 -40.88 -4.79 -6.44
C GLY A 358 -41.79 -4.52 -5.24
N TYR A 359 -42.41 -3.35 -5.24
CA TYR A 359 -43.17 -2.83 -4.11
C TYR A 359 -44.33 -1.92 -4.55
N LYS A 360 -45.11 -1.40 -3.59
CA LYS A 360 -46.22 -0.47 -3.84
C LYS A 360 -46.18 0.69 -2.88
N ASN A 361 -46.48 1.89 -3.36
CA ASN A 361 -46.68 3.04 -2.48
C ASN A 361 -48.13 3.13 -1.97
N LYS A 362 -48.37 4.04 -1.01
CA LYS A 362 -49.70 4.29 -0.42
C LYS A 362 -50.77 4.79 -1.41
N GLU A 363 -50.38 5.16 -2.63
CA GLU A 363 -51.28 5.56 -3.73
C GLU A 363 -51.67 4.36 -4.61
N GLY A 364 -51.18 3.15 -4.28
CA GLY A 364 -51.37 1.93 -5.07
C GLY A 364 -50.44 1.79 -6.28
N LYS A 365 -49.58 2.79 -6.55
CA LYS A 365 -48.60 2.76 -7.65
C LYS A 365 -47.54 1.71 -7.36
N SER A 366 -47.34 0.78 -8.30
CA SER A 366 -46.38 -0.31 -8.15
C SER A 366 -45.04 0.02 -8.80
N THR A 367 -43.96 -0.13 -8.04
CA THR A 367 -42.58 -0.10 -8.53
C THR A 367 -42.15 -1.52 -8.88
N LYS A 368 -41.57 -1.72 -10.07
CA LYS A 368 -41.07 -3.02 -10.52
C LYS A 368 -39.74 -3.36 -9.82
N GLY A 369 -39.55 -4.62 -9.45
CA GLY A 369 -38.28 -5.09 -8.90
C GLY A 369 -37.10 -4.97 -9.87
N LYS A 370 -35.94 -4.61 -9.33
CA LYS A 370 -34.68 -4.37 -10.07
C LYS A 370 -33.61 -5.45 -9.88
N ASN A 371 -33.91 -6.53 -9.14
CA ASN A 371 -32.92 -7.53 -8.71
C ASN A 371 -31.70 -6.84 -8.05
N ASP A 372 -30.50 -7.03 -8.57
CA ASP A 372 -29.26 -6.46 -8.00
C ASP A 372 -28.87 -5.09 -8.64
N LEU A 373 -29.71 -4.55 -9.53
CA LEU A 373 -29.44 -3.35 -10.34
C LEU A 373 -30.16 -2.09 -9.81
N PHE A 374 -30.11 -1.87 -8.49
CA PHE A 374 -30.75 -0.71 -7.84
C PHE A 374 -29.75 0.32 -7.31
N SER A 375 -30.17 1.58 -7.30
CA SER A 375 -29.45 2.71 -6.69
C SER A 375 -29.84 2.94 -5.23
N LEU A 376 -29.04 3.71 -4.50
CA LEU A 376 -29.34 4.08 -3.11
C LEU A 376 -30.59 4.96 -3.04
N GLU A 377 -30.80 5.80 -4.05
CA GLU A 377 -31.98 6.61 -4.30
C GLU A 377 -33.27 5.78 -4.30
N GLU A 378 -33.29 4.62 -4.97
CA GLU A 378 -34.46 3.74 -5.02
C GLU A 378 -34.70 3.00 -3.70
N LEU A 379 -33.64 2.72 -2.93
CA LEU A 379 -33.73 2.13 -1.60
C LEU A 379 -34.23 3.14 -0.56
N ILE A 380 -33.79 4.39 -0.64
CA ILE A 380 -34.35 5.53 0.10
C ILE A 380 -35.82 5.73 -0.27
N GLN A 381 -36.15 5.75 -1.57
CA GLN A 381 -37.53 5.88 -2.03
C GLN A 381 -38.42 4.73 -1.53
N CYS A 382 -37.93 3.49 -1.53
CA CYS A 382 -38.66 2.35 -0.98
C CYS A 382 -38.90 2.49 0.53
N LEU A 383 -37.88 2.89 1.31
CA LEU A 383 -38.02 3.17 2.74
C LEU A 383 -39.07 4.25 3.01
N GLN A 384 -39.07 5.33 2.25
CA GLN A 384 -39.98 6.47 2.42
C GLN A 384 -41.42 6.21 1.93
N THR A 385 -41.60 5.38 0.91
CA THR A 385 -42.89 5.31 0.17
C THR A 385 -43.63 3.98 0.24
N ASP A 386 -42.98 2.85 0.54
CA ASP A 386 -43.67 1.55 0.56
C ASP A 386 -44.80 1.50 1.60
N GLU A 387 -45.97 1.04 1.14
CA GLU A 387 -47.22 0.96 1.90
C GLU A 387 -47.10 0.12 3.18
N GLU A 388 -46.37 -0.99 3.10
CA GLU A 388 -46.23 -1.96 4.19
C GLU A 388 -45.19 -1.49 5.21
N LEU A 389 -44.02 -1.01 4.75
CA LEU A 389 -42.99 -0.45 5.64
C LEU A 389 -43.53 0.75 6.43
N ASN A 390 -44.36 1.59 5.79
CA ASN A 390 -44.95 2.80 6.38
C ASN A 390 -46.39 2.59 6.88
N SER A 391 -46.83 1.36 7.10
CA SER A 391 -48.16 1.04 7.65
C SER A 391 -48.24 1.36 9.14
N SER A 392 -49.32 2.03 9.57
CA SER A 392 -49.59 2.33 10.98
C SER A 392 -49.97 1.11 11.82
N GLU A 393 -50.40 0.01 11.20
CA GLU A 393 -50.75 -1.24 11.90
C GLU A 393 -49.62 -2.28 11.93
N ARG A 394 -48.83 -2.36 10.84
CA ARG A 394 -47.92 -3.49 10.57
C ARG A 394 -46.54 -3.08 10.03
N GLY A 395 -46.29 -1.78 9.94
CA GLY A 395 -45.03 -1.21 9.49
C GLY A 395 -44.04 -0.99 10.63
N TYR A 396 -43.04 -0.16 10.36
CA TYR A 396 -41.97 0.17 11.30
C TYR A 396 -42.16 1.58 11.85
N LYS A 397 -41.51 1.90 12.98
CA LYS A 397 -41.55 3.25 13.53
C LYS A 397 -40.98 4.26 12.52
N PRO A 398 -41.60 5.44 12.31
CA PRO A 398 -41.07 6.47 11.42
C PRO A 398 -39.61 6.85 11.73
N ASP A 399 -39.21 6.78 13.00
CA ASP A 399 -37.84 7.09 13.43
C ASP A 399 -36.83 6.05 12.92
N SER A 400 -37.20 4.77 12.89
CA SER A 400 -36.36 3.70 12.31
C SER A 400 -36.20 3.86 10.80
N ILE A 401 -37.25 4.34 10.12
CA ILE A 401 -37.22 4.64 8.69
C ILE A 401 -36.30 5.85 8.42
N ARG A 402 -36.52 6.97 9.13
CA ARG A 402 -35.67 8.17 9.05
C ARG A 402 -34.20 7.85 9.34
N ALA A 403 -33.93 7.07 10.39
CA ALA A 403 -32.57 6.69 10.80
C ALA A 403 -31.85 5.73 9.82
N LEU A 404 -32.57 5.05 8.92
CA LEU A 404 -31.96 4.34 7.78
C LEU A 404 -31.78 5.25 6.56
N VAL A 405 -32.76 6.11 6.26
CA VAL A 405 -32.64 7.09 5.16
C VAL A 405 -31.40 7.96 5.35
N SER A 406 -31.21 8.56 6.52
CA SER A 406 -30.03 9.38 6.82
C SER A 406 -28.70 8.62 6.71
N ARG A 407 -28.69 7.31 6.99
CA ARG A 407 -27.51 6.45 6.79
C ARG A 407 -27.24 6.18 5.30
N PHE A 408 -28.28 6.02 4.48
CA PHE A 408 -28.11 5.87 3.05
C PHE A 408 -27.73 7.18 2.35
N ASP A 409 -28.22 8.33 2.82
CA ASP A 409 -27.76 9.63 2.32
C ASP A 409 -26.29 9.89 2.71
N ALA A 410 -25.86 9.51 3.91
CA ALA A 410 -24.43 9.49 4.25
C ALA A 410 -23.63 8.52 3.36
N ALA A 411 -24.17 7.33 3.07
CA ALA A 411 -23.52 6.36 2.18
C ALA A 411 -23.34 6.85 0.74
N ARG A 412 -24.23 7.73 0.24
CA ARG A 412 -24.07 8.40 -1.07
C ARG A 412 -22.86 9.34 -1.07
N ALA A 413 -22.60 10.04 0.04
CA ALA A 413 -21.46 10.95 0.18
C ALA A 413 -20.09 10.25 0.15
N TRP A 414 -20.00 8.95 0.48
CA TRP A 414 -18.76 8.17 0.39
C TRP A 414 -18.22 8.02 -1.06
N GLY A 415 -19.05 8.27 -2.09
CA GLY A 415 -18.60 8.27 -3.49
C GLY A 415 -18.17 6.92 -4.07
N VAL A 416 -18.40 5.82 -3.36
CA VAL A 416 -18.06 4.44 -3.78
C VAL A 416 -19.19 3.70 -4.50
N PHE A 417 -20.44 4.21 -4.46
CA PHE A 417 -21.62 3.52 -4.99
C PHE A 417 -22.09 4.08 -6.34
N ASP A 418 -22.61 3.20 -7.20
CA ASP A 418 -22.98 3.48 -8.60
C ASP A 418 -23.73 2.28 -9.20
N GLU A 419 -24.77 2.46 -10.03
CA GLU A 419 -25.58 1.32 -10.53
C GLU A 419 -24.78 0.33 -11.41
N GLU A 420 -23.86 0.83 -12.24
CA GLU A 420 -23.04 0.01 -13.14
C GLU A 420 -21.94 -0.73 -12.38
N GLY A 421 -21.20 0.00 -11.53
CA GLY A 421 -20.05 -0.52 -10.81
C GLY A 421 -18.85 -0.84 -11.70
N THR A 422 -17.72 -1.20 -11.09
CA THR A 422 -16.52 -1.57 -11.84
C THR A 422 -16.46 -3.08 -12.11
N PRO A 423 -16.27 -3.51 -13.38
CA PRO A 423 -15.96 -4.89 -13.74
C PRO A 423 -14.68 -5.38 -13.05
N LEU A 424 -14.70 -6.59 -12.50
CA LEU A 424 -13.54 -7.12 -11.79
C LEU A 424 -12.33 -7.36 -12.71
N GLY A 425 -12.59 -7.60 -14.01
CA GLY A 425 -11.56 -7.71 -15.04
C GLY A 425 -10.81 -6.41 -15.33
N GLU A 426 -11.26 -5.25 -14.87
CA GLU A 426 -10.46 -4.01 -14.94
C GLU A 426 -9.48 -3.90 -13.76
N LEU A 427 -9.85 -4.49 -12.61
CA LEU A 427 -9.08 -4.43 -11.36
C LEU A 427 -8.08 -5.58 -11.22
N SER A 428 -8.35 -6.75 -11.81
CA SER A 428 -7.41 -7.87 -11.91
C SER A 428 -7.20 -8.27 -13.37
N MET A 429 -6.12 -7.77 -13.97
CA MET A 429 -5.62 -8.15 -15.30
C MET A 429 -4.25 -8.82 -15.19
N GLU A 430 -3.94 -9.71 -16.14
CA GLU A 430 -2.60 -10.31 -16.25
C GLU A 430 -1.54 -9.23 -16.42
N ASN A 431 -0.42 -9.36 -15.69
CA ASN A 431 0.69 -8.42 -15.72
C ASN A 431 0.31 -6.98 -15.28
N GLN A 432 -0.81 -6.76 -14.58
CA GLN A 432 -1.18 -5.45 -14.02
C GLN A 432 -0.98 -5.41 -12.50
N LEU A 433 -0.44 -4.29 -12.01
CA LEU A 433 -0.45 -3.93 -10.58
C LEU A 433 -1.46 -2.81 -10.34
N THR A 434 -2.60 -3.17 -9.78
CA THR A 434 -3.69 -2.26 -9.44
C THR A 434 -3.52 -1.74 -8.01
N ILE A 435 -3.38 -0.43 -7.83
CA ILE A 435 -3.59 0.24 -6.55
C ILE A 435 -5.07 0.60 -6.44
N ILE A 436 -5.75 0.09 -5.42
CA ILE A 436 -7.05 0.57 -4.97
C ILE A 436 -6.76 1.55 -3.84
N ASP A 437 -6.84 2.84 -4.14
CA ASP A 437 -6.60 3.89 -3.16
C ASP A 437 -7.87 4.10 -2.33
N THR A 438 -7.76 3.81 -1.02
CA THR A 438 -8.85 3.99 -0.05
C THR A 438 -8.46 4.99 1.03
N SER A 439 -7.38 5.75 0.85
CA SER A 439 -6.90 6.77 1.82
C SER A 439 -7.90 7.93 2.05
N PHE A 440 -8.90 8.06 1.17
CA PHE A 440 -10.00 9.02 1.25
C PHE A 440 -11.29 8.45 1.88
N LEU A 441 -11.29 7.21 2.37
CA LEU A 441 -12.47 6.50 2.87
C LEU A 441 -12.33 6.12 4.35
N GLU A 442 -13.39 6.33 5.13
CA GLU A 442 -13.48 5.86 6.52
C GLU A 442 -13.20 4.35 6.64
N ASP A 443 -12.60 3.90 7.75
CA ASP A 443 -12.17 2.51 7.98
C ASP A 443 -13.27 1.47 7.69
N ASN A 444 -14.52 1.75 8.08
CA ASN A 444 -15.65 0.85 7.81
C ASN A 444 -15.99 0.74 6.32
N VAL A 445 -15.84 1.84 5.56
CA VAL A 445 -16.08 1.90 4.12
C VAL A 445 -14.91 1.24 3.37
N SER A 446 -13.67 1.49 3.81
CA SER A 446 -12.49 0.76 3.36
C SER A 446 -12.64 -0.76 3.58
N ALA A 447 -13.08 -1.19 4.78
CA ALA A 447 -13.35 -2.59 5.07
C ALA A 447 -14.48 -3.18 4.18
N LEU A 448 -15.52 -2.40 3.89
CA LEU A 448 -16.59 -2.80 2.96
C LEU A 448 -16.06 -3.01 1.54
N VAL A 449 -15.29 -2.06 1.00
CA VAL A 449 -14.65 -2.18 -0.33
C VAL A 449 -13.77 -3.42 -0.39
N ILE A 450 -12.91 -3.63 0.61
CA ILE A 450 -11.97 -4.76 0.66
C ILE A 450 -12.70 -6.10 0.80
N GLY A 451 -13.71 -6.17 1.66
CA GLY A 451 -14.55 -7.36 1.83
C GLY A 451 -15.25 -7.78 0.54
N LEU A 452 -15.81 -6.81 -0.19
CA LEU A 452 -16.47 -7.05 -1.47
C LEU A 452 -15.47 -7.44 -2.57
N LEU A 453 -14.30 -6.80 -2.65
CA LEU A 453 -13.23 -7.19 -3.58
C LEU A 453 -12.77 -8.63 -3.32
N ALA A 454 -12.42 -8.98 -2.08
CA ALA A 454 -11.99 -10.33 -1.72
C ALA A 454 -13.08 -11.38 -2.06
N ARG A 455 -14.34 -11.08 -1.74
CA ARG A 455 -15.49 -11.95 -2.06
C ARG A 455 -15.68 -12.13 -3.57
N ARG A 456 -15.65 -11.05 -4.35
CA ARG A 456 -15.78 -11.09 -5.83
C ARG A 456 -14.62 -11.86 -6.48
N ILE A 457 -13.38 -11.63 -6.06
CA ILE A 457 -12.18 -12.33 -6.58
C ILE A 457 -12.24 -13.83 -6.28
N LEU A 458 -12.53 -14.20 -5.04
CA LEU A 458 -12.66 -15.60 -4.65
C LEU A 458 -13.79 -16.29 -5.40
N ALA A 459 -14.95 -15.64 -5.56
CA ALA A 459 -16.10 -16.18 -6.29
C ALA A 459 -15.80 -16.36 -7.79
N ALA A 460 -15.23 -15.35 -8.45
CA ALA A 460 -14.86 -15.41 -9.86
C ALA A 460 -13.85 -16.53 -10.10
N ARG A 461 -12.71 -16.56 -9.38
CA ARG A 461 -11.69 -17.60 -9.55
C ARG A 461 -12.20 -19.01 -9.21
N LYS A 462 -13.14 -19.17 -8.27
CA LYS A 462 -13.82 -20.46 -8.03
C LYS A 462 -14.57 -20.95 -9.28
N VAL A 463 -15.14 -20.05 -10.09
CA VAL A 463 -15.76 -20.38 -11.38
C VAL A 463 -14.68 -20.64 -12.44
N SER A 464 -13.70 -19.74 -12.61
CA SER A 464 -12.62 -19.87 -13.60
C SER A 464 -11.89 -21.20 -13.45
N THR A 465 -11.45 -21.57 -12.24
CA THR A 465 -10.74 -22.85 -12.01
C THR A 465 -11.61 -24.09 -12.17
N ARG A 466 -12.94 -23.99 -12.00
CA ARG A 466 -13.87 -25.08 -12.36
C ARG A 466 -13.97 -25.23 -13.88
N GLN A 467 -14.03 -24.13 -14.63
CA GLN A 467 -14.00 -24.14 -16.09
C GLN A 467 -12.66 -24.67 -16.63
N GLU A 468 -11.53 -24.13 -16.16
CA GLU A 468 -10.17 -24.61 -16.47
C GLU A 468 -10.01 -26.12 -16.22
N SER A 469 -10.62 -26.63 -15.15
CA SER A 469 -10.60 -28.06 -14.82
C SER A 469 -11.52 -28.89 -15.73
N ALA A 470 -12.71 -28.40 -16.06
CA ALA A 470 -13.66 -29.09 -16.94
C ALA A 470 -13.20 -29.11 -18.41
N GLN A 471 -12.53 -28.04 -18.87
CA GLN A 471 -11.95 -27.93 -20.21
C GLN A 471 -10.81 -28.93 -20.46
N ARG A 472 -10.15 -29.45 -19.40
CA ARG A 472 -9.23 -30.60 -19.53
C ARG A 472 -9.92 -31.90 -19.92
N PHE A 473 -11.26 -31.94 -19.95
CA PHE A 473 -12.08 -33.09 -20.31
C PHE A 473 -13.04 -32.83 -21.50
N LYS A 474 -12.99 -31.64 -22.14
CA LYS A 474 -13.78 -31.30 -23.35
C LYS A 474 -13.04 -30.29 -24.24
N GLU A 475 -12.98 -30.57 -25.53
CA GLU A 475 -12.15 -29.79 -26.49
C GLU A 475 -12.82 -28.53 -27.06
N GLU A 476 -14.14 -28.35 -26.89
CA GLU A 476 -14.89 -27.24 -27.49
C GLU A 476 -14.74 -25.93 -26.70
N ARG A 477 -14.33 -24.86 -27.41
CA ARG A 477 -14.15 -23.51 -26.85
C ARG A 477 -15.38 -22.65 -27.12
N ASP A 478 -16.18 -22.43 -26.09
CA ASP A 478 -17.25 -21.43 -26.06
C ASP A 478 -16.64 -20.08 -25.64
N ILE A 479 -16.23 -19.28 -26.63
CA ILE A 479 -15.38 -18.08 -26.43
C ILE A 479 -16.11 -17.01 -25.62
N ASP A 480 -17.42 -16.83 -25.86
CA ASP A 480 -18.20 -15.74 -25.26
C ASP A 480 -18.34 -15.88 -23.73
N LYS A 481 -18.29 -17.12 -23.21
CA LYS A 481 -18.36 -17.41 -21.76
C LYS A 481 -17.05 -17.17 -21.00
N LEU A 482 -15.92 -16.97 -21.68
CA LEU A 482 -14.64 -16.67 -21.04
C LEU A 482 -14.52 -15.20 -20.62
N LEU A 483 -15.23 -14.29 -21.32
CA LEU A 483 -15.06 -12.85 -21.18
C LEU A 483 -15.69 -12.27 -19.90
N GLU A 484 -16.76 -12.88 -19.37
CA GLU A 484 -17.45 -12.39 -18.16
C GLU A 484 -16.80 -12.83 -16.82
N TYR A 485 -16.02 -13.91 -16.82
CA TYR A 485 -15.53 -14.57 -15.58
C TYR A 485 -14.02 -14.88 -15.57
N GLY A 486 -13.28 -14.44 -16.59
CA GLY A 486 -11.86 -14.76 -16.80
C GLY A 486 -10.85 -13.83 -16.12
N ILE A 487 -10.91 -13.64 -14.80
CA ILE A 487 -9.79 -12.98 -14.08
C ILE A 487 -8.64 -13.97 -13.82
N PRO A 488 -7.37 -13.51 -13.82
CA PRO A 488 -6.21 -14.37 -13.56
C PRO A 488 -6.06 -14.74 -12.07
N PRO A 489 -5.23 -15.75 -11.73
CA PRO A 489 -4.75 -15.94 -10.37
C PRO A 489 -4.29 -14.60 -9.77
N THR A 490 -4.83 -14.24 -8.61
CA THR A 490 -4.77 -12.87 -8.08
C THR A 490 -4.00 -12.83 -6.76
N TRP A 491 -3.05 -11.90 -6.65
CA TRP A 491 -2.37 -11.55 -5.39
C TRP A 491 -3.00 -10.29 -4.80
N MET A 492 -3.57 -10.40 -3.59
CA MET A 492 -4.10 -9.27 -2.83
C MET A 492 -3.12 -8.81 -1.76
N PHE A 493 -2.82 -7.52 -1.68
CA PHE A 493 -2.00 -6.89 -0.67
C PHE A 493 -2.85 -5.97 0.21
N ILE A 494 -2.64 -6.05 1.53
CA ILE A 494 -3.35 -5.27 2.54
C ILE A 494 -2.33 -4.77 3.57
N ASP A 495 -2.22 -3.46 3.77
CA ASP A 495 -1.52 -2.92 4.94
C ASP A 495 -2.48 -2.71 6.13
N GLU A 496 -1.91 -2.66 7.34
CA GLU A 496 -2.61 -2.55 8.64
C GLU A 496 -3.89 -3.39 8.80
N ALA A 497 -3.83 -4.65 8.40
CA ALA A 497 -4.95 -5.60 8.33
C ALA A 497 -5.67 -5.87 9.67
N HIS A 498 -5.16 -5.42 10.81
CA HIS A 498 -5.86 -5.51 12.10
C HIS A 498 -7.15 -4.67 12.12
N THR A 499 -7.19 -3.59 11.35
CA THR A 499 -8.39 -2.79 11.07
C THR A 499 -9.49 -3.60 10.36
N LEU A 500 -9.13 -4.65 9.62
CA LEU A 500 -10.05 -5.39 8.74
C LEU A 500 -10.41 -6.78 9.25
N ILE A 501 -9.48 -7.47 9.92
CA ILE A 501 -9.67 -8.82 10.48
C ILE A 501 -9.29 -8.85 11.97
N PRO A 502 -9.99 -8.10 12.83
CA PRO A 502 -9.71 -8.06 14.25
C PRO A 502 -9.88 -9.43 14.95
N SER A 503 -9.21 -9.56 16.09
CA SER A 503 -9.30 -10.69 16.99
C SER A 503 -10.60 -10.67 17.83
N GLY A 504 -10.91 -11.78 18.50
CA GLY A 504 -12.10 -11.90 19.34
C GLY A 504 -13.41 -11.98 18.54
N ASN A 505 -14.43 -11.28 19.02
CA ASN A 505 -15.79 -11.30 18.49
C ASN A 505 -16.15 -10.06 17.64
N THR A 506 -15.28 -9.04 17.62
CA THR A 506 -15.46 -7.86 16.75
C THR A 506 -15.41 -8.30 15.29
N MET A 507 -16.32 -7.78 14.48
CA MET A 507 -16.39 -8.09 13.05
C MET A 507 -16.60 -6.83 12.23
N THR A 508 -15.92 -6.77 11.10
CA THR A 508 -16.04 -5.72 10.08
C THR A 508 -16.71 -6.29 8.83
N PRO A 509 -17.17 -5.45 7.88
CA PRO A 509 -17.60 -5.91 6.55
C PRO A 509 -16.55 -6.77 5.81
N ALA A 510 -15.25 -6.57 6.08
CA ALA A 510 -14.16 -7.36 5.49
C ALA A 510 -14.02 -8.76 6.11
N SER A 511 -14.37 -8.92 7.40
CA SER A 511 -13.90 -10.03 8.24
C SER A 511 -14.25 -11.41 7.70
N ASN A 512 -15.53 -11.65 7.36
CA ASN A 512 -15.97 -12.95 6.82
C ASN A 512 -15.33 -13.26 5.45
N ALA A 513 -15.26 -12.27 4.56
CA ALA A 513 -14.73 -12.45 3.21
C ALA A 513 -13.22 -12.76 3.22
N LEU A 514 -12.43 -12.05 4.03
CA LEU A 514 -10.99 -12.29 4.16
C LEU A 514 -10.68 -13.63 4.84
N ILE A 515 -11.46 -14.04 5.85
CA ILE A 515 -11.35 -15.38 6.46
C ILE A 515 -11.66 -16.49 5.43
N GLU A 516 -12.62 -16.28 4.53
CA GLU A 516 -12.91 -17.24 3.46
C GLU A 516 -11.80 -17.26 2.39
N TYR A 517 -11.33 -16.08 1.97
CA TYR A 517 -10.24 -15.90 1.00
C TYR A 517 -8.97 -16.64 1.45
N VAL A 518 -8.55 -16.43 2.69
CA VAL A 518 -7.40 -17.12 3.31
C VAL A 518 -7.58 -18.64 3.36
N LYS A 519 -8.79 -19.14 3.69
CA LYS A 519 -9.06 -20.57 3.81
C LYS A 519 -9.21 -21.31 2.49
N GLN A 520 -9.76 -20.65 1.46
CA GLN A 520 -10.17 -21.30 0.22
C GLN A 520 -9.36 -20.86 -1.02
N GLY A 521 -8.65 -19.73 -0.96
CA GLY A 521 -7.92 -19.13 -2.09
C GLY A 521 -6.86 -20.03 -2.73
N ARG A 522 -6.34 -21.02 -1.99
CA ARG A 522 -5.28 -21.92 -2.47
C ARG A 522 -5.65 -22.77 -3.70
N GLN A 523 -6.92 -23.13 -3.88
CA GLN A 523 -7.37 -23.87 -5.08
C GLN A 523 -7.70 -22.95 -6.26
N PRO A 524 -8.44 -21.83 -6.10
CA PRO A 524 -8.76 -20.90 -7.19
C PRO A 524 -7.58 -20.10 -7.77
N GLY A 525 -6.44 -20.05 -7.07
CA GLY A 525 -5.29 -19.23 -7.49
C GLY A 525 -5.21 -17.87 -6.80
N CYS A 526 -5.78 -17.72 -5.61
CA CYS A 526 -5.83 -16.47 -4.87
C CYS A 526 -4.79 -16.46 -3.74
N SER A 527 -3.75 -15.62 -3.89
CA SER A 527 -2.76 -15.31 -2.84
C SER A 527 -3.15 -14.09 -2.04
N ILE A 528 -2.66 -13.99 -0.81
CA ILE A 528 -2.80 -12.78 0.01
C ILE A 528 -1.52 -12.49 0.81
N VAL A 529 -1.13 -11.21 0.81
CA VAL A 529 -0.06 -10.63 1.62
C VAL A 529 -0.68 -9.59 2.53
N PHE A 530 -0.56 -9.74 3.84
CA PHE A 530 -1.16 -8.80 4.79
C PHE A 530 -0.18 -8.39 5.88
N ALA A 531 -0.07 -7.07 6.09
CA ALA A 531 0.79 -6.45 7.09
C ALA A 531 -0.01 -5.95 8.30
N THR A 532 0.63 -5.88 9.47
CA THR A 532 0.07 -5.24 10.67
C THR A 532 1.15 -4.83 11.67
N GLN A 533 0.95 -3.74 12.40
CA GLN A 533 1.74 -3.44 13.61
C GLN A 533 1.43 -4.39 14.77
N GLN A 534 0.21 -4.91 14.83
CA GLN A 534 -0.34 -5.66 15.97
C GLN A 534 -0.69 -7.11 15.56
N PRO A 535 0.28 -8.05 15.50
CA PRO A 535 -0.01 -9.45 15.19
C PRO A 535 -0.87 -10.16 16.25
N SER A 536 -0.90 -9.69 17.49
CA SER A 536 -1.84 -10.19 18.52
C SER A 536 -3.31 -9.84 18.20
N ALA A 537 -3.55 -8.71 17.55
CA ALA A 537 -4.89 -8.20 17.22
C ALA A 537 -5.52 -8.84 15.97
N ILE A 538 -4.84 -9.76 15.25
CA ILE A 538 -5.37 -10.41 14.05
C ILE A 538 -6.21 -11.65 14.38
N ASN A 539 -7.28 -11.87 13.62
CA ASN A 539 -8.18 -13.01 13.78
C ASN A 539 -7.44 -14.36 13.72
N THR A 540 -7.58 -15.18 14.76
CA THR A 540 -6.85 -16.45 14.90
C THR A 540 -7.17 -17.47 13.82
N LYS A 541 -8.34 -17.36 13.16
CA LYS A 541 -8.71 -18.17 12.00
C LYS A 541 -7.76 -17.92 10.82
N VAL A 542 -7.34 -16.67 10.62
CA VAL A 542 -6.37 -16.28 9.57
C VAL A 542 -4.95 -16.71 9.94
N LEU A 543 -4.50 -16.41 11.16
CA LEU A 543 -3.17 -16.79 11.67
C LEU A 543 -2.94 -18.32 11.74
N SER A 544 -3.99 -19.13 11.57
CA SER A 544 -3.88 -20.61 11.50
C SER A 544 -3.56 -21.15 10.09
N GLN A 545 -3.64 -20.32 9.05
CA GLN A 545 -3.54 -20.73 7.64
C GLN A 545 -2.29 -20.22 6.93
N LEU A 546 -1.39 -19.53 7.64
CA LEU A 546 -0.16 -18.98 7.06
C LEU A 546 0.65 -20.06 6.32
N ASP A 547 1.14 -19.72 5.13
CA ASP A 547 2.27 -20.39 4.50
C ASP A 547 3.58 -19.74 4.96
N LEU A 548 3.58 -18.41 5.12
CA LEU A 548 4.78 -17.61 5.36
C LEU A 548 4.54 -16.53 6.44
N MET A 549 5.54 -16.31 7.29
CA MET A 549 5.58 -15.22 8.26
C MET A 549 6.91 -14.47 8.15
N ILE A 550 6.86 -13.13 8.10
CA ILE A 550 8.00 -12.21 8.09
C ILE A 550 7.81 -11.24 9.26
N SER A 551 8.53 -11.44 10.36
CA SER A 551 8.48 -10.59 11.55
C SER A 551 9.69 -9.68 11.61
N HIS A 552 9.49 -8.40 11.30
CA HIS A 552 10.42 -7.34 11.64
C HIS A 552 10.44 -7.10 13.16
N LYS A 553 11.17 -6.09 13.60
CA LYS A 553 11.18 -5.59 14.98
C LYS A 553 9.79 -5.33 15.53
N LEU A 554 9.50 -5.88 16.71
CA LEU A 554 8.29 -5.60 17.52
C LEU A 554 8.72 -5.13 18.93
N VAL A 555 7.84 -4.40 19.61
CA VAL A 555 8.12 -3.80 20.92
C VAL A 555 7.37 -4.51 22.05
N PHE A 556 6.08 -4.81 21.87
CA PHE A 556 5.22 -5.39 22.89
C PHE A 556 5.35 -6.92 22.95
N ASP A 557 5.44 -7.48 24.17
CA ASP A 557 5.68 -8.92 24.33
C ASP A 557 4.49 -9.80 23.93
N ASP A 558 3.25 -9.31 23.92
CA ASP A 558 2.10 -10.11 23.46
C ASP A 558 2.06 -10.25 21.92
N ASP A 559 2.55 -9.25 21.19
CA ASP A 559 2.78 -9.35 19.75
C ASP A 559 3.94 -10.31 19.43
N ILE A 560 5.02 -10.26 20.21
CA ILE A 560 6.16 -11.18 20.10
C ILE A 560 5.72 -12.63 20.41
N LYS A 561 4.92 -12.84 21.47
CA LYS A 561 4.27 -14.13 21.78
C LYS A 561 3.36 -14.59 20.64
N ALA A 562 2.64 -13.67 19.98
CA ALA A 562 1.81 -14.01 18.83
C ALA A 562 2.66 -14.52 17.65
N VAL A 563 3.76 -13.84 17.32
CA VAL A 563 4.74 -14.31 16.31
C VAL A 563 5.28 -15.70 16.67
N TYR A 564 5.78 -15.90 17.89
CA TYR A 564 6.33 -17.19 18.33
C TYR A 564 5.30 -18.33 18.35
N LYS A 565 4.01 -18.02 18.50
CA LYS A 565 2.89 -18.98 18.50
C LYS A 565 2.33 -19.25 17.10
N ARG A 566 2.67 -18.45 16.09
CA ARG A 566 2.07 -18.49 14.74
C ARG A 566 3.08 -18.67 13.59
N THR A 567 4.37 -18.48 13.85
CA THR A 567 5.43 -18.81 12.88
C THR A 567 5.26 -20.28 12.46
N PRO A 568 5.20 -20.61 11.15
CA PRO A 568 4.85 -21.96 10.70
C PRO A 568 6.00 -22.98 10.80
N THR A 569 7.16 -22.60 11.36
CA THR A 569 8.39 -23.40 11.44
C THR A 569 8.96 -23.47 12.85
N ILE A 570 9.96 -24.33 13.04
CA ILE A 570 10.79 -24.35 14.25
C ILE A 570 11.61 -23.06 14.29
N ILE A 571 11.32 -22.18 15.26
CA ILE A 571 12.20 -21.05 15.61
C ILE A 571 13.36 -21.59 16.46
N PRO A 572 14.64 -21.30 16.12
CA PRO A 572 15.82 -21.55 16.94
C PRO A 572 15.70 -21.04 18.38
N ARG A 573 16.44 -21.65 19.32
CA ARG A 573 16.44 -21.20 20.72
C ARG A 573 16.92 -19.74 20.91
N PRO A 574 17.98 -19.25 20.24
CA PRO A 574 18.40 -17.85 20.36
C PRO A 574 17.28 -16.87 19.98
N TYR A 575 16.64 -17.09 18.84
CA TYR A 575 15.58 -16.24 18.30
C TYR A 575 14.24 -16.28 19.07
N LYS A 576 14.16 -17.10 20.14
CA LYS A 576 13.00 -17.13 21.07
C LYS A 576 13.17 -16.22 22.29
N LYS A 577 14.35 -15.62 22.54
CA LYS A 577 14.48 -14.56 23.55
C LYS A 577 13.74 -13.31 23.04
N SER A 578 12.79 -12.72 23.78
CA SER A 578 12.07 -11.50 23.34
C SER A 578 12.99 -10.34 22.94
N SER A 579 14.18 -10.26 23.56
CA SER A 579 15.21 -9.27 23.22
C SER A 579 15.58 -9.30 21.74
N PHE A 580 15.72 -10.49 21.14
CA PHE A 580 16.09 -10.65 19.72
C PHE A 580 15.13 -9.92 18.77
N ILE A 581 13.81 -10.11 18.93
CA ILE A 581 12.82 -9.40 18.12
C ILE A 581 12.79 -7.90 18.44
N LYS A 582 13.13 -7.49 19.66
CA LYS A 582 13.22 -6.07 20.05
C LYS A 582 14.49 -5.37 19.51
N THR A 583 15.54 -6.12 19.15
CA THR A 583 16.81 -5.57 18.62
C THR A 583 16.98 -5.69 17.11
N LEU A 584 16.10 -6.39 16.38
CA LEU A 584 16.15 -6.48 14.92
C LEU A 584 16.29 -5.10 14.23
N PRO A 585 17.25 -4.93 13.28
CA PRO A 585 17.37 -3.70 12.50
C PRO A 585 16.17 -3.42 11.58
N VAL A 586 16.05 -2.18 11.11
CA VAL A 586 15.10 -1.82 10.04
C VAL A 586 15.46 -2.60 8.77
N GLY A 587 14.46 -3.17 8.10
CA GLY A 587 14.67 -4.00 6.92
C GLY A 587 15.23 -5.41 7.21
N VAL A 588 15.33 -5.82 8.48
CA VAL A 588 15.73 -7.17 8.88
C VAL A 588 14.58 -7.85 9.63
N ALA A 589 14.31 -9.12 9.31
CA ALA A 589 13.14 -9.84 9.81
C ALA A 589 13.41 -11.33 10.08
N LEU A 590 12.85 -11.84 11.19
CA LEU A 590 12.72 -13.28 11.42
C LEU A 590 11.66 -13.84 10.46
N THR A 591 12.06 -14.73 9.57
CA THR A 591 11.24 -15.33 8.51
C THR A 591 11.01 -16.81 8.76
N GLY A 592 9.78 -17.30 8.57
CA GLY A 592 9.42 -18.71 8.67
C GLY A 592 8.49 -19.15 7.53
N ASP A 593 8.81 -20.28 6.92
CA ASP A 593 8.15 -20.84 5.74
C ASP A 593 7.64 -22.26 6.01
N ARG A 594 6.34 -22.50 5.86
CA ARG A 594 5.66 -23.76 6.15
C ARG A 594 6.10 -24.96 5.28
N ARG A 595 6.92 -24.74 4.25
CA ARG A 595 7.43 -25.81 3.39
C ARG A 595 8.45 -26.69 4.11
N GLU A 596 8.42 -27.99 3.83
CA GLU A 596 9.38 -28.96 4.38
C GLU A 596 10.80 -28.73 3.83
N GLU A 597 10.89 -28.07 2.67
CA GLU A 597 12.12 -27.60 2.05
C GLU A 597 12.88 -26.55 2.89
N THR A 598 12.21 -25.78 3.76
CA THR A 598 12.82 -24.77 4.63
C THR A 598 12.87 -25.27 6.08
N SER A 599 14.06 -25.67 6.56
CA SER A 599 14.17 -26.48 7.79
C SER A 599 13.80 -25.78 9.10
N ARG A 600 13.91 -24.44 9.16
CA ARG A 600 13.70 -23.63 10.35
C ARG A 600 13.35 -22.19 10.01
N ALA A 601 12.95 -21.40 11.02
CA ALA A 601 12.96 -19.95 10.89
C ALA A 601 14.40 -19.43 10.78
N PHE A 602 14.60 -18.36 10.00
CA PHE A 602 15.89 -17.75 9.69
C PHE A 602 15.78 -16.22 9.61
N VAL A 603 16.90 -15.52 9.64
CA VAL A 603 16.92 -14.05 9.47
C VAL A 603 17.08 -13.66 8.01
N LEU A 604 16.15 -12.82 7.53
CA LEU A 604 16.16 -12.21 6.20
C LEU A 604 16.58 -10.74 6.34
N ARG A 605 17.63 -10.31 5.61
CA ARG A 605 17.90 -8.88 5.32
C ARG A 605 17.25 -8.57 3.98
N ILE A 606 16.28 -7.66 3.97
CA ILE A 606 15.40 -7.37 2.83
C ILE A 606 16.13 -6.48 1.83
N ARG A 607 15.96 -6.74 0.53
CA ARG A 607 16.62 -5.96 -0.52
C ARG A 607 16.12 -4.51 -0.55
N PRO A 608 16.96 -3.53 -0.96
CA PRO A 608 16.46 -2.18 -1.25
C PRO A 608 15.47 -2.20 -2.42
N ARG A 609 14.57 -1.22 -2.42
CA ARG A 609 13.48 -1.07 -3.39
C ARG A 609 13.93 -0.41 -4.67
N MET A 610 13.52 -0.98 -5.81
CA MET A 610 13.82 -0.40 -7.13
C MET A 610 12.89 0.77 -7.45
N SER A 611 11.64 0.72 -6.97
CA SER A 611 10.64 1.78 -7.14
C SER A 611 10.64 2.76 -5.97
N GLN A 612 10.12 3.97 -6.19
CA GLN A 612 10.01 5.01 -5.18
C GLN A 612 9.10 4.59 -4.01
N HIS A 613 9.40 5.12 -2.81
CA HIS A 613 8.66 4.82 -1.59
C HIS A 613 8.40 6.11 -0.78
N GLU A 614 7.20 6.67 -0.93
CA GLU A 614 6.74 7.86 -0.19
C GLU A 614 6.18 7.53 1.21
N GLY A 615 6.27 6.27 1.66
CA GLY A 615 5.75 5.82 2.97
C GLY A 615 6.69 6.10 4.16
N ARG A 616 7.58 7.08 4.04
CA ARG A 616 8.46 7.54 5.11
C ARG A 616 7.70 8.52 6.02
N GLU A 617 8.17 8.70 7.25
CA GLU A 617 7.59 9.71 8.14
C GLU A 617 7.94 11.12 7.63
N ALA A 618 6.99 12.05 7.71
CA ALA A 618 7.24 13.44 7.36
C ALA A 618 8.15 14.09 8.41
N GLU A 619 9.45 14.21 8.10
CA GLU A 619 10.40 14.94 8.93
C GLU A 619 10.03 16.42 8.95
N THR A 620 9.38 16.89 10.03
CA THR A 620 8.98 18.30 10.20
C THR A 620 10.17 19.28 10.31
N ALA A 621 11.39 18.75 10.34
CA ALA A 621 12.65 19.49 10.18
C ALA A 621 13.03 19.74 8.70
N GLU A 622 12.17 19.39 7.74
CA GLU A 622 12.43 19.48 6.30
C GLU A 622 13.04 20.82 5.87
N ARG A 623 14.12 20.74 5.08
CA ARG A 623 14.62 21.91 4.34
C ARG A 623 13.52 22.39 3.41
N LYS A 624 12.95 23.59 3.68
CA LYS A 624 12.03 24.27 2.75
C LYS A 624 12.56 24.15 1.33
N ARG A 625 11.80 23.45 0.48
CA ARG A 625 12.14 23.25 -0.93
C ARG A 625 12.23 24.60 -1.62
N THR A 626 13.45 25.06 -1.89
CA THR A 626 13.67 26.30 -2.63
C THR A 626 13.40 26.10 -4.12
N LEU A 627 12.81 27.09 -4.75
CA LEU A 627 12.68 27.23 -6.20
C LEU A 627 13.15 28.63 -6.59
N GLY A 628 13.63 28.80 -7.82
CA GLY A 628 13.96 30.12 -8.36
C GLY A 628 12.71 31.00 -8.53
N ASN A 629 12.86 32.32 -8.41
CA ASN A 629 11.73 33.25 -8.61
C ASN A 629 11.03 33.05 -9.96
N GLU A 630 11.75 32.68 -11.03
CA GLU A 630 11.17 32.37 -12.35
C GLU A 630 10.30 31.09 -12.32
N GLU A 631 10.73 30.03 -11.63
CA GLU A 631 9.97 28.79 -11.50
C GLU A 631 8.68 29.02 -10.68
N VAL A 632 8.78 29.80 -9.61
CA VAL A 632 7.62 30.17 -8.77
C VAL A 632 6.68 31.13 -9.51
N LEU A 633 7.21 31.98 -10.40
CA LEU A 633 6.42 32.86 -11.26
C LEU A 633 5.59 32.05 -12.26
N VAL A 634 6.22 31.10 -12.97
CA VAL A 634 5.50 30.18 -13.87
C VAL A 634 4.40 29.43 -13.11
N LEU A 635 4.68 28.94 -11.91
CA LEU A 635 3.69 28.26 -11.08
C LEU A 635 2.53 29.19 -10.66
N ALA A 636 2.83 30.43 -10.28
CA ALA A 636 1.84 31.44 -9.90
C ALA A 636 0.94 31.83 -11.08
N VAL A 637 1.52 32.09 -12.26
CA VAL A 637 0.79 32.42 -13.50
C VAL A 637 -0.08 31.26 -13.95
N GLU A 638 0.42 30.02 -13.87
CA GLU A 638 -0.39 28.83 -14.18
C GLU A 638 -1.56 28.66 -13.20
N MET A 639 -1.34 28.81 -11.89
CA MET A 639 -2.39 28.72 -10.88
C MET A 639 -3.47 29.81 -11.05
N ALA A 640 -3.07 31.07 -11.24
CA ALA A 640 -4.00 32.17 -11.51
C ALA A 640 -4.76 31.96 -12.82
N GLY A 641 -4.06 31.61 -13.91
CA GLY A 641 -4.65 31.36 -15.22
C GLY A 641 -5.62 30.18 -15.23
N ASN A 642 -5.32 29.09 -14.51
CA ASN A 642 -6.21 27.94 -14.42
C ASN A 642 -7.42 28.20 -13.51
N LYS A 643 -7.30 29.05 -12.47
CA LYS A 643 -8.47 29.54 -11.71
C LYS A 643 -9.35 30.44 -12.58
N LEU A 644 -8.76 31.45 -13.24
CA LEU A 644 -9.46 32.36 -14.15
C LEU A 644 -10.22 31.63 -15.27
N LYS A 645 -9.63 30.57 -15.86
CA LYS A 645 -10.32 29.69 -16.85
C LYS A 645 -11.52 28.93 -16.28
N ARG A 646 -11.56 28.65 -14.96
CA ARG A 646 -12.69 27.95 -14.30
C ARG A 646 -13.78 28.90 -13.83
N THR A 647 -13.44 30.11 -13.39
CA THR A 647 -14.38 31.05 -12.74
C THR A 647 -14.71 32.29 -13.57
N GLY A 648 -14.09 32.49 -14.74
CA GLY A 648 -14.29 33.65 -15.62
C GLY A 648 -13.70 34.97 -15.09
N SER A 649 -13.57 35.10 -13.77
CA SER A 649 -12.92 36.20 -13.06
C SER A 649 -12.01 35.65 -11.95
N ILE A 650 -11.09 36.49 -11.45
CA ILE A 650 -10.27 36.21 -10.27
C ILE A 650 -10.07 37.52 -9.49
N GLU A 651 -10.26 37.49 -8.17
CA GLU A 651 -9.96 38.65 -7.34
C GLU A 651 -8.45 38.82 -7.14
N THR A 652 -7.99 40.07 -7.11
CA THR A 652 -6.59 40.42 -6.80
C THR A 652 -6.18 39.97 -5.39
N SER A 653 -7.11 39.98 -4.44
CA SER A 653 -6.98 39.41 -3.09
C SER A 653 -6.47 37.95 -3.13
N ALA A 654 -7.04 37.13 -4.01
CA ALA A 654 -6.69 35.72 -4.16
C ALA A 654 -5.35 35.53 -4.89
N VAL A 655 -4.97 36.44 -5.80
CA VAL A 655 -3.64 36.43 -6.45
C VAL A 655 -2.56 36.83 -5.44
N ASP A 656 -2.77 37.87 -4.64
CA ASP A 656 -1.86 38.30 -3.57
C ASP A 656 -1.68 37.21 -2.51
N HIS A 657 -2.78 36.59 -2.03
CA HIS A 657 -2.71 35.47 -1.08
C HIS A 657 -1.95 34.27 -1.67
N MET A 658 -2.16 33.96 -2.95
CA MET A 658 -1.44 32.90 -3.65
C MET A 658 0.06 33.21 -3.75
N VAL A 659 0.44 34.42 -4.16
CA VAL A 659 1.85 34.85 -4.23
C VAL A 659 2.51 34.82 -2.85
N LYS A 660 1.84 35.29 -1.80
CA LYS A 660 2.32 35.20 -0.41
C LYS A 660 2.52 33.75 0.03
N THR A 661 1.57 32.86 -0.28
CA THR A 661 1.67 31.42 0.00
C THR A 661 2.87 30.80 -0.71
N LEU A 662 3.06 31.11 -1.99
CA LEU A 662 4.15 30.58 -2.82
C LEU A 662 5.52 31.09 -2.34
N ASN A 663 5.66 32.39 -2.05
CA ASN A 663 6.86 32.96 -1.43
C ASN A 663 7.19 32.29 -0.09
N ALA A 664 6.19 32.14 0.79
CA ALA A 664 6.38 31.53 2.11
C ALA A 664 6.77 30.04 2.03
N LYS A 665 6.27 29.32 1.01
CA LYS A 665 6.54 27.89 0.78
C LYS A 665 7.91 27.64 0.14
N TYR A 666 8.26 28.40 -0.91
CA TYR A 666 9.45 28.19 -1.73
C TYR A 666 10.62 29.13 -1.40
N SER A 667 10.46 30.01 -0.39
CA SER A 667 11.39 31.08 -0.01
C SER A 667 11.71 32.08 -1.15
N ALA A 668 10.76 32.25 -2.07
CA ALA A 668 10.81 33.20 -3.18
C ALA A 668 10.39 34.61 -2.75
N ASN A 669 10.63 35.61 -3.61
CA ASN A 669 10.30 37.02 -3.36
C ASN A 669 9.61 37.67 -4.57
N LEU A 670 8.52 37.06 -5.03
CA LEU A 670 7.64 37.60 -6.07
C LEU A 670 6.65 38.63 -5.51
N LYS A 671 6.25 39.57 -6.36
CA LYS A 671 5.18 40.52 -6.09
C LYS A 671 3.96 40.15 -6.91
N MET A 672 2.77 40.56 -6.44
CA MET A 672 1.53 40.39 -7.21
C MET A 672 1.63 41.03 -8.62
N GLY A 673 2.35 42.15 -8.75
CA GLY A 673 2.59 42.82 -10.04
C GLY A 673 3.29 41.92 -11.07
N ASP A 674 4.24 41.09 -10.63
CA ASP A 674 5.04 40.21 -11.51
C ASP A 674 4.18 39.07 -12.11
N VAL A 675 3.05 38.75 -11.47
CA VAL A 675 2.07 37.71 -11.91
C VAL A 675 0.92 38.32 -12.74
N LEU A 676 0.77 39.65 -12.71
CA LEU A 676 -0.26 40.40 -13.43
C LEU A 676 0.26 41.09 -14.71
N SER A 677 1.58 41.08 -14.94
CA SER A 677 2.27 41.64 -16.10
C SER A 677 2.52 40.62 -17.22
#